data_AF-A0AAD4L0I5-F1
#
_entry.id   AF-A0AAD4L0I5-F1
#
_cell.length_a   1.000
_cell.length_b   1.000
_cell.length_c   1.000
_cell.angle_alpha   90.00
_cell.angle_beta   90.00
_cell.angle_gamma   90.00
#
_symmetry.space_group_name_H-M   'P 1'
#
loop_
_entity.id
_entity.type
_entity.pdbx_description
1 polymer ?
#
loop_
_entity_poly.entity_id
_entity_poly.type
_entity_poly.pdbx_seq_one_letter_code
_entity_poly.pdbx_strand_id
1 'polypeptide(L)'
;MDHPVAFKPSPKRTSSTNNSNRSRNHNGTKKTSTQSPGSSPVPTPASSPGGFNFITVDPSSQTESSSSRTLIRANAGRYIWKRRKAGPSREKGGRTQPYEIPGPQKNDPAIKSEANSRIEEADDDVEEPSQVKKEEERVGRKALGVRMNENAPVVLNTRRRTGRRQDLMSGLNNGLRSPIFTSFGTEVPEEIVRRTFKYSASVVMAKMLPSAANTHDPNVSDVWLASAMRSPALLSAFIYGTLSHEFVLDRMQSGAPSKERRQKMIQIMVAENESITRINHALQDSTAQKTDELLMAVFLMGYSRYDEAAFAPDRNPHRSPLSDMQWANIYSYLDYDEVHVMGLIRLLEIRGGIDAIELHGLPEMMSLATVMFSSKFLRKPLFPFIPIIKTNGPRSQPDWPPPIQYLLRMYTGGEFPKLAALGAPDELVDLFADIYSYNAVVELYMQGIFAGSFAGSDAPVMADRRNWIQHRALSLDSADDLEIADTSPAYEALRLATVIYCLLTIFPLVPIMAPYAQLTNKLRQALCNQSRGWKNSPEYLLWVLVVGGIASTQPETTTWFAATLSQVAAVTKLSSWDDVKNVIKSVLWLGAMCDDRGEELWNKAATLRPQVEHHRHQQQQQQRSHQQSKTSRRMEESAC
;
A
#
# COMPACT_ATOMS: atom_id res chain seq x y z
N MET A 1 6.32 48.05 -41.24
CA MET A 1 6.35 48.17 -42.70
C MET A 1 7.75 47.78 -43.18
N ASP A 2 7.83 47.27 -44.40
CA ASP A 2 8.97 47.27 -45.32
C ASP A 2 10.27 46.53 -44.94
N HIS A 3 10.35 45.27 -45.37
CA HIS A 3 11.56 44.71 -45.99
C HIS A 3 11.73 45.31 -47.41
N PRO A 4 12.96 45.39 -48.00
CA PRO A 4 13.40 44.27 -48.86
C PRO A 4 14.93 44.02 -49.03
N VAL A 5 15.28 42.73 -49.15
CA VAL A 5 16.14 42.10 -50.21
C VAL A 5 17.64 42.49 -50.36
N ALA A 6 18.49 41.70 -49.67
CA ALA A 6 19.43 40.70 -50.24
C ALA A 6 20.81 41.03 -50.89
N PHE A 7 21.52 39.91 -51.11
CA PHE A 7 22.75 39.61 -51.89
C PHE A 7 24.13 39.46 -51.20
N LYS A 8 24.84 38.45 -51.72
CA LYS A 8 26.14 37.84 -51.36
C LYS A 8 27.25 38.41 -52.28
N PRO A 9 28.56 38.42 -51.92
CA PRO A 9 29.36 37.18 -51.96
C PRO A 9 30.52 37.06 -50.94
N SER A 10 31.19 35.89 -50.96
CA SER A 10 32.40 35.55 -50.20
C SER A 10 33.62 35.42 -51.12
N PRO A 11 34.86 35.50 -50.58
CA PRO A 11 35.90 34.59 -51.07
C PRO A 11 36.88 34.02 -50.01
N LYS A 12 36.95 32.67 -49.97
CA LYS A 12 38.13 31.77 -49.95
C LYS A 12 39.46 32.13 -49.20
N ARG A 13 39.92 31.11 -48.41
CA ARG A 13 41.34 30.72 -48.08
C ARG A 13 42.14 31.74 -47.23
N THR A 14 43.13 31.39 -46.39
CA THR A 14 44.14 30.29 -46.28
C THR A 14 44.32 29.90 -44.79
N SER A 15 44.35 28.64 -44.31
CA SER A 15 45.33 27.52 -44.45
C SER A 15 46.69 27.68 -43.71
N SER A 16 47.22 26.55 -43.19
CA SER A 16 48.53 26.34 -42.51
C SER A 16 48.52 26.50 -40.96
N THR A 17 49.31 25.77 -40.13
CA THR A 17 50.21 24.61 -40.39
C THR A 17 50.53 23.79 -39.11
N ASN A 18 51.20 22.63 -39.31
CA ASN A 18 51.94 21.75 -38.38
C ASN A 18 51.16 20.59 -37.72
N ASN A 19 51.56 19.32 -37.85
CA ASN A 19 52.84 18.60 -37.61
C ASN A 19 53.02 18.20 -36.12
N SER A 20 53.44 16.97 -35.76
CA SER A 20 54.01 15.86 -36.57
C SER A 20 53.92 14.46 -35.90
N ASN A 21 54.01 13.38 -36.71
CA ASN A 21 54.81 12.13 -36.57
C ASN A 21 55.20 11.55 -35.17
N ARG A 22 55.32 10.23 -34.95
CA ARG A 22 55.26 9.04 -35.84
C ARG A 22 55.11 7.70 -35.07
N SER A 23 54.44 6.72 -35.69
CA SER A 23 54.80 5.29 -35.83
C SER A 23 55.29 4.43 -34.63
N ARG A 24 54.63 3.28 -34.42
CA ARG A 24 55.25 1.96 -34.68
C ARG A 24 54.25 0.84 -35.04
N ASN A 25 54.76 -0.14 -35.78
CA ASN A 25 54.06 -1.31 -36.37
C ASN A 25 53.97 -2.50 -35.36
N HIS A 26 53.42 -3.71 -35.63
CA HIS A 26 53.22 -4.46 -36.90
C HIS A 26 52.24 -5.67 -36.76
N ASN A 27 51.93 -6.31 -37.90
CA ASN A 27 51.38 -7.68 -38.12
C ASN A 27 50.06 -8.09 -37.42
N GLY A 28 49.02 -8.63 -38.07
CA GLY A 28 48.77 -8.91 -39.50
C GLY A 28 48.55 -10.40 -39.82
N THR A 29 47.29 -10.79 -40.09
CA THR A 29 46.92 -12.06 -40.76
C THR A 29 45.61 -11.91 -41.53
N LYS A 30 45.44 -12.70 -42.60
CA LYS A 30 44.27 -12.63 -43.53
C LYS A 30 43.20 -13.68 -43.18
N LYS A 31 41.92 -13.36 -43.44
CA LYS A 31 41.04 -14.20 -44.28
C LYS A 31 39.74 -13.53 -44.73
N THR A 32 39.63 -13.39 -46.06
CA THR A 32 38.45 -13.62 -46.93
C THR A 32 37.07 -13.01 -46.61
N SER A 33 36.58 -12.24 -47.57
CA SER A 33 35.22 -11.69 -47.66
C SER A 33 34.27 -12.53 -48.53
N THR A 34 32.98 -12.49 -48.23
CA THR A 34 31.87 -12.72 -49.17
C THR A 34 30.86 -11.56 -49.06
N GLN A 35 30.20 -11.22 -50.16
CA GLN A 35 29.38 -10.01 -50.28
C GLN A 35 27.89 -10.24 -49.99
N SER A 36 27.18 -9.15 -49.71
CA SER A 36 25.74 -9.06 -49.46
C SER A 36 24.89 -9.35 -50.70
N PRO A 37 23.56 -9.48 -50.52
CA PRO A 37 22.65 -8.51 -51.15
C PRO A 37 22.05 -7.55 -50.11
N GLY A 38 21.74 -6.33 -50.53
CA GLY A 38 21.42 -5.21 -49.62
C GLY A 38 19.96 -5.11 -49.20
N SER A 39 19.73 -4.62 -47.98
CA SER A 39 18.44 -4.09 -47.54
C SER A 39 18.24 -2.68 -48.12
N SER A 40 17.04 -2.40 -48.63
CA SER A 40 16.62 -1.03 -48.90
C SER A 40 16.24 -0.33 -47.58
N PRO A 41 16.50 0.98 -47.43
CA PRO A 41 16.08 1.71 -46.23
C PRO A 41 14.55 1.79 -46.19
N VAL A 42 13.95 1.22 -45.13
CA VAL A 42 12.52 1.36 -44.84
C VAL A 42 12.23 2.84 -44.54
N PRO A 43 11.20 3.45 -45.14
CA PRO A 43 10.86 4.84 -44.84
C PRO A 43 10.40 4.98 -43.38
N THR A 44 10.98 5.92 -42.65
CA THR A 44 10.49 6.31 -41.33
C THR A 44 9.07 6.87 -41.45
N PRO A 45 8.08 6.33 -40.71
CA PRO A 45 6.74 6.90 -40.71
C PRO A 45 6.77 8.32 -40.13
N ALA A 46 6.00 9.22 -40.75
CA ALA A 46 5.97 10.62 -40.35
C ALA A 46 5.42 10.79 -38.92
N SER A 47 5.99 11.71 -38.14
CA SER A 47 5.58 11.96 -36.76
C SER A 47 4.20 12.64 -36.70
N SER A 48 3.16 11.86 -36.44
CA SER A 48 1.81 12.37 -36.13
C SER A 48 1.81 13.31 -34.92
N PRO A 49 1.07 14.43 -34.95
CA PRO A 49 1.12 15.43 -33.89
C PRO A 49 0.32 15.00 -32.65
N GLY A 50 1.01 14.74 -31.55
CA GLY A 50 0.43 14.78 -30.20
C GLY A 50 -0.44 13.60 -29.76
N GLY A 51 -0.44 12.47 -30.49
CA GLY A 51 -1.12 11.24 -30.06
C GLY A 51 -0.41 10.51 -28.92
N PHE A 52 -1.16 9.81 -28.07
CA PHE A 52 -0.61 8.87 -27.09
C PHE A 52 -0.14 7.58 -27.78
N ASN A 53 1.02 7.06 -27.37
CA ASN A 53 1.52 5.77 -27.81
C ASN A 53 2.29 5.13 -26.65
N PHE A 54 1.77 4.02 -26.11
CA PHE A 54 2.48 3.20 -25.13
C PHE A 54 3.52 2.32 -25.84
N ILE A 55 4.62 2.02 -25.14
CA ILE A 55 5.76 1.29 -25.70
C ILE A 55 6.26 0.24 -24.72
N THR A 56 6.75 -0.88 -25.24
CA THR A 56 7.48 -1.89 -24.45
C THR A 56 8.85 -1.33 -24.06
N VAL A 57 9.17 -1.33 -22.77
CA VAL A 57 10.49 -0.90 -22.26
C VAL A 57 11.34 -2.14 -21.99
N ASP A 58 12.26 -2.46 -22.91
CA ASP A 58 13.20 -3.58 -22.78
C ASP A 58 14.10 -3.39 -21.53
N PRO A 59 14.02 -4.29 -20.52
CA PRO A 59 14.84 -4.18 -19.31
C PRO A 59 16.35 -4.38 -19.53
N SER A 60 16.75 -5.03 -20.63
CA SER A 60 18.15 -5.33 -20.95
C SER A 60 18.92 -4.13 -21.50
N SER A 61 18.21 -3.15 -22.09
CA SER A 61 18.80 -1.96 -22.70
C SER A 61 19.05 -0.86 -21.67
N GLN A 62 20.20 -0.92 -20.97
CA GLN A 62 20.61 0.14 -20.03
C GLN A 62 20.64 1.53 -20.69
N THR A 63 21.00 1.60 -21.97
CA THR A 63 21.05 2.84 -22.76
C THR A 63 19.68 3.44 -22.99
N GLU A 64 18.71 2.67 -23.50
CA GLU A 64 17.35 3.18 -23.73
C GLU A 64 16.60 3.43 -22.43
N SER A 65 16.87 2.61 -21.39
CA SER A 65 16.40 2.87 -20.04
C SER A 65 16.89 4.24 -19.53
N SER A 66 18.16 4.59 -19.72
CA SER A 66 18.71 5.89 -19.30
C SER A 66 18.16 7.08 -20.11
N SER A 67 18.00 6.91 -21.43
CA SER A 67 17.48 7.94 -22.33
C SER A 67 16.00 8.20 -22.06
N SER A 68 15.20 7.14 -21.98
CA SER A 68 13.77 7.21 -21.65
C SER A 68 13.56 7.80 -20.25
N ARG A 69 14.30 7.35 -19.23
CA ARG A 69 14.25 7.97 -17.88
C ARG A 69 14.61 9.46 -17.90
N THR A 70 15.50 9.90 -18.79
CA THR A 70 15.85 11.32 -18.92
C THR A 70 14.74 12.12 -19.61
N LEU A 71 14.12 11.59 -20.68
CA LEU A 71 13.00 12.21 -21.38
C LEU A 71 11.73 12.25 -20.51
N ILE A 72 11.46 11.17 -19.76
CA ILE A 72 10.37 11.05 -18.78
C ILE A 72 10.59 12.05 -17.65
N ARG A 73 11.80 12.14 -17.05
CA ARG A 73 12.12 13.17 -16.04
C ARG A 73 11.95 14.59 -16.58
N ALA A 74 12.29 14.85 -17.84
CA ALA A 74 12.07 16.16 -18.45
C ALA A 74 10.57 16.49 -18.61
N ASN A 75 9.74 15.51 -18.97
CA ASN A 75 8.29 15.68 -19.12
C ASN A 75 7.55 15.74 -17.77
N ALA A 76 7.86 14.84 -16.83
CA ALA A 76 7.35 14.87 -15.46
C ALA A 76 7.77 16.17 -14.73
N GLY A 77 9.03 16.59 -14.90
CA GLY A 77 9.51 17.89 -14.42
C GLY A 77 8.72 19.07 -15.00
N ARG A 78 8.43 19.06 -16.31
CA ARG A 78 7.57 20.07 -16.96
C ARG A 78 6.11 20.02 -16.49
N TYR A 79 5.55 18.84 -16.21
CA TYR A 79 4.19 18.67 -15.69
C TYR A 79 4.07 19.17 -14.25
N ILE A 80 4.98 18.78 -13.36
CA ILE A 80 5.07 19.27 -11.97
C ILE A 80 5.33 20.79 -11.95
N TRP A 81 6.19 21.30 -12.84
CA TRP A 81 6.44 22.74 -12.99
C TRP A 81 5.21 23.49 -13.49
N LYS A 82 4.45 22.95 -14.46
CA LYS A 82 3.16 23.51 -14.88
C LYS A 82 2.18 23.57 -13.70
N ARG A 83 2.04 22.47 -12.94
CA ARG A 83 1.13 22.41 -11.78
C ARG A 83 1.54 23.37 -10.66
N ARG A 84 2.84 23.56 -10.41
CA ARG A 84 3.35 24.59 -9.47
C ARG A 84 3.21 26.03 -9.99
N LYS A 85 3.29 26.26 -11.30
CA LYS A 85 3.14 27.60 -11.90
C LYS A 85 1.67 28.00 -12.08
N ALA A 86 0.74 27.05 -12.07
CA ALA A 86 -0.71 27.26 -12.04
C ALA A 86 -1.27 27.63 -10.64
N GLY A 87 -0.47 28.33 -9.82
CA GLY A 87 -1.01 29.10 -8.69
C GLY A 87 -1.98 30.19 -9.19
N PRO A 88 -2.84 30.75 -8.33
CA PRO A 88 -4.11 31.37 -8.74
C PRO A 88 -3.96 32.63 -9.60
N SER A 89 -3.82 32.42 -10.91
CA SER A 89 -3.79 33.46 -11.93
C SER A 89 -5.22 33.92 -12.26
N ARG A 90 -5.50 35.20 -11.97
CA ARG A 90 -6.78 35.88 -12.21
C ARG A 90 -7.21 35.83 -13.68
N GLU A 91 -8.12 34.94 -14.04
CA GLU A 91 -8.96 35.08 -15.24
C GLU A 91 -10.34 35.65 -14.88
N LYS A 92 -10.92 36.44 -15.78
CA LYS A 92 -12.16 37.20 -15.53
C LYS A 92 -13.36 36.52 -16.18
N GLY A 93 -14.42 36.29 -15.40
CA GLY A 93 -15.78 36.26 -15.92
C GLY A 93 -16.32 34.91 -16.40
N GLY A 94 -16.33 33.89 -15.54
CA GLY A 94 -17.11 32.66 -15.72
C GLY A 94 -17.37 31.99 -14.37
N ARG A 95 -18.63 31.65 -14.05
CA ARG A 95 -18.99 31.10 -12.72
C ARG A 95 -18.78 29.58 -12.65
N THR A 96 -17.68 29.17 -12.01
CA THR A 96 -17.58 27.96 -11.21
C THR A 96 -16.71 28.27 -9.99
N GLN A 97 -17.14 27.90 -8.78
CA GLN A 97 -16.35 28.13 -7.56
C GLN A 97 -15.35 26.98 -7.33
N PRO A 98 -14.15 27.26 -6.78
CA PRO A 98 -13.34 26.25 -6.12
C PRO A 98 -14.08 25.70 -4.89
N TYR A 99 -13.89 24.42 -4.58
CA TYR A 99 -14.48 23.78 -3.41
C TYR A 99 -13.70 24.18 -2.15
N GLU A 100 -14.31 24.97 -1.26
CA GLU A 100 -13.76 25.29 0.06
C GLU A 100 -13.95 24.11 1.04
N ILE A 101 -13.02 23.97 1.99
CA ILE A 101 -13.10 22.94 3.03
C ILE A 101 -14.08 23.43 4.12
N PRO A 102 -15.16 22.70 4.44
CA PRO A 102 -16.03 23.04 5.56
C PRO A 102 -15.28 22.87 6.89
N GLY A 103 -15.17 23.94 7.67
CA GLY A 103 -14.63 23.87 9.03
C GLY A 103 -15.57 23.14 10.01
N PRO A 104 -15.05 22.61 11.13
CA PRO A 104 -15.85 21.83 12.08
C PRO A 104 -16.91 22.70 12.77
N GLN A 105 -18.19 22.35 12.62
CA GLN A 105 -19.27 22.94 13.40
C GLN A 105 -19.21 22.43 14.85
N LYS A 106 -19.18 23.35 15.81
CA LYS A 106 -19.38 23.03 17.22
C LYS A 106 -20.85 22.72 17.49
N ASN A 107 -21.11 21.61 18.17
CA ASN A 107 -22.41 21.35 18.78
C ASN A 107 -22.43 21.94 20.19
N ASP A 108 -23.39 22.82 20.45
CA ASP A 108 -23.76 23.28 21.80
C ASP A 108 -25.25 22.94 22.06
N PRO A 109 -25.68 22.79 23.33
CA PRO A 109 -26.81 21.93 23.68
C PRO A 109 -28.20 22.54 23.48
N ALA A 110 -29.19 21.67 23.28
CA ALA A 110 -30.59 22.02 23.05
C ALA A 110 -31.27 22.66 24.28
N ILE A 111 -32.11 23.67 24.02
CA ILE A 111 -33.02 24.29 25.00
C ILE A 111 -34.47 23.92 24.66
N LYS A 112 -35.30 23.74 25.69
CA LYS A 112 -36.67 23.21 25.61
C LYS A 112 -37.71 24.26 25.22
N SER A 113 -38.82 23.79 24.65
CA SER A 113 -40.18 24.31 24.92
C SER A 113 -41.20 23.17 24.82
N GLU A 114 -42.31 23.26 25.54
CA GLU A 114 -43.25 22.16 25.79
C GLU A 114 -44.69 22.45 25.30
N ALA A 115 -45.50 21.39 25.31
CA ALA A 115 -46.93 21.35 25.67
C ALA A 115 -48.04 21.42 24.60
N ASN A 116 -48.93 20.41 24.73
CA ASN A 116 -50.40 20.43 24.51
C ASN A 116 -50.97 20.50 23.07
N SER A 117 -52.09 19.82 22.75
CA SER A 117 -52.88 18.83 23.54
C SER A 117 -53.78 17.93 22.67
N ARG A 118 -54.22 16.81 23.27
CA ARG A 118 -55.19 15.80 22.82
C ARG A 118 -56.39 16.30 22.00
N ILE A 119 -56.88 15.43 21.11
CA ILE A 119 -58.28 14.94 21.15
C ILE A 119 -58.22 13.40 21.18
N GLU A 120 -59.16 12.77 21.87
CA GLU A 120 -59.33 11.31 22.00
C GLU A 120 -60.67 10.92 21.33
N GLU A 121 -60.72 9.76 20.67
CA GLU A 121 -61.97 9.04 20.38
C GLU A 121 -61.61 7.54 20.26
N ALA A 122 -62.49 6.65 20.73
CA ALA A 122 -62.26 5.21 20.88
C ALA A 122 -63.57 4.43 20.69
N ASP A 123 -63.47 3.15 20.32
CA ASP A 123 -64.57 2.18 20.31
C ASP A 123 -63.97 0.76 20.28
N ASP A 124 -64.61 -0.21 20.97
CA ASP A 124 -64.09 -1.58 21.24
C ASP A 124 -65.24 -2.62 21.07
N ASP A 125 -65.13 -3.96 21.17
CA ASP A 125 -64.09 -4.90 21.62
C ASP A 125 -64.40 -6.33 21.04
N VAL A 126 -63.72 -7.37 21.56
CA VAL A 126 -64.29 -8.67 21.97
C VAL A 126 -64.22 -9.93 21.04
N GLU A 127 -63.61 -10.98 21.62
CA GLU A 127 -63.76 -12.47 21.52
C GLU A 127 -63.34 -13.32 20.28
N GLU A 128 -62.20 -14.03 20.42
CA GLU A 128 -62.03 -15.49 20.77
C GLU A 128 -62.81 -16.64 20.03
N PRO A 129 -62.51 -17.97 20.21
CA PRO A 129 -61.28 -18.68 20.64
C PRO A 129 -60.94 -20.02 19.89
N SER A 130 -59.99 -20.82 20.45
CA SER A 130 -59.90 -22.32 20.48
C SER A 130 -59.04 -23.07 19.41
N GLN A 131 -58.34 -24.21 19.67
CA GLN A 131 -58.02 -24.96 20.92
C GLN A 131 -56.81 -25.97 20.79
N VAL A 132 -55.89 -25.99 21.79
CA VAL A 132 -55.40 -27.15 22.64
C VAL A 132 -54.98 -28.52 21.99
N LYS A 133 -53.78 -29.11 22.22
CA LYS A 133 -53.21 -29.91 23.38
C LYS A 133 -51.68 -30.18 23.14
N LYS A 134 -50.70 -30.18 24.08
CA LYS A 134 -50.31 -31.11 25.21
C LYS A 134 -50.04 -32.58 24.78
N GLU A 135 -49.05 -33.35 25.30
CA GLU A 135 -48.63 -33.64 26.71
C GLU A 135 -47.11 -34.00 26.95
N GLU A 136 -46.78 -34.50 28.16
CA GLU A 136 -45.47 -34.64 28.84
C GLU A 136 -45.37 -36.07 29.53
N GLU A 137 -44.42 -36.55 30.38
CA GLU A 137 -43.26 -36.01 31.11
C GLU A 137 -42.22 -37.13 31.52
N ARG A 138 -40.96 -36.75 31.79
CA ARG A 138 -39.92 -37.30 32.74
C ARG A 138 -39.51 -38.82 32.95
N VAL A 139 -38.16 -38.99 32.94
CA VAL A 139 -37.24 -39.59 33.98
C VAL A 139 -37.16 -41.11 34.26
N GLY A 140 -35.93 -41.63 34.34
CA GLY A 140 -35.55 -42.94 34.92
C GLY A 140 -34.06 -43.06 35.29
N ARG A 141 -33.68 -44.02 36.17
CA ARG A 141 -32.33 -44.28 36.74
C ARG A 141 -32.19 -45.80 37.06
N LYS A 142 -31.07 -46.45 37.42
CA LYS A 142 -29.68 -46.09 37.84
C LYS A 142 -28.76 -47.34 37.68
N ALA A 143 -27.42 -47.19 37.64
CA ALA A 143 -26.41 -48.24 37.93
C ALA A 143 -26.33 -49.43 36.92
N LEU A 144 -25.35 -50.36 36.86
CA LEU A 144 -24.01 -50.56 37.49
C LEU A 144 -23.21 -51.59 36.63
N GLY A 145 -21.89 -51.76 36.84
CA GLY A 145 -21.16 -53.00 36.48
C GLY A 145 -19.92 -52.86 35.57
N VAL A 146 -18.87 -53.67 35.83
CA VAL A 146 -17.58 -53.68 35.11
C VAL A 146 -17.03 -55.10 35.01
N ARG A 147 -16.66 -55.58 33.80
CA ARG A 147 -15.38 -56.28 33.52
C ARG A 147 -15.15 -56.56 32.03
N MET A 148 -13.91 -56.95 31.70
CA MET A 148 -13.35 -57.14 30.36
C MET A 148 -13.58 -58.55 29.81
N ASN A 149 -13.40 -58.70 28.49
CA ASN A 149 -12.54 -59.77 27.96
C ASN A 149 -11.78 -59.27 26.73
N GLU A 150 -10.63 -59.86 26.43
CA GLU A 150 -9.73 -59.47 25.34
C GLU A 150 -9.89 -60.40 24.12
N ASN A 151 -9.78 -59.87 22.90
CA ASN A 151 -9.03 -60.44 21.76
C ASN A 151 -9.35 -59.77 20.40
N ALA A 152 -8.35 -59.85 19.49
CA ALA A 152 -8.43 -59.63 18.04
C ALA A 152 -8.65 -58.18 17.50
N PRO A 153 -8.18 -57.86 16.27
CA PRO A 153 -7.89 -56.47 15.88
C PRO A 153 -9.00 -55.74 15.12
N VAL A 154 -9.05 -54.41 15.26
CA VAL A 154 -9.97 -53.52 14.55
C VAL A 154 -9.43 -53.14 13.17
N VAL A 155 -9.97 -53.75 12.11
CA VAL A 155 -9.85 -53.25 10.74
C VAL A 155 -10.95 -52.22 10.49
N LEU A 156 -10.59 -50.95 10.37
CA LEU A 156 -11.54 -49.84 10.33
C LEU A 156 -12.14 -49.66 8.92
N ASN A 157 -13.15 -50.45 8.60
CA ASN A 157 -13.79 -50.48 7.29
C ASN A 157 -14.71 -49.25 7.08
N THR A 158 -14.60 -48.59 5.92
CA THR A 158 -15.25 -47.29 5.68
C THR A 158 -16.74 -47.43 5.32
N ARG A 159 -17.61 -46.57 5.88
CA ARG A 159 -18.99 -46.44 5.38
C ARG A 159 -19.54 -45.01 5.45
N ARG A 160 -19.85 -44.48 4.25
CA ARG A 160 -20.63 -43.27 3.89
C ARG A 160 -21.33 -42.51 5.04
N ARG A 161 -20.97 -41.23 5.22
CA ARG A 161 -21.93 -40.19 5.65
C ARG A 161 -22.61 -39.60 4.41
N THR A 162 -23.93 -39.66 4.35
CA THR A 162 -24.74 -38.96 3.33
C THR A 162 -24.94 -37.50 3.74
N GLY A 163 -24.07 -36.61 3.26
CA GLY A 163 -24.23 -35.15 3.38
C GLY A 163 -24.72 -34.53 2.07
N ARG A 164 -25.84 -33.80 2.12
CA ARG A 164 -26.45 -33.17 0.94
C ARG A 164 -25.69 -31.89 0.56
N ARG A 165 -24.59 -32.03 -0.18
CA ARG A 165 -23.78 -30.91 -0.67
C ARG A 165 -24.58 -30.10 -1.71
N GLN A 166 -24.89 -28.83 -1.42
CA GLN A 166 -25.43 -27.91 -2.43
C GLN A 166 -24.34 -27.64 -3.47
N ASP A 167 -24.65 -27.91 -4.74
CA ASP A 167 -23.63 -27.94 -5.80
C ASP A 167 -23.56 -26.61 -6.57
N LEU A 168 -22.79 -25.68 -5.99
CA LEU A 168 -22.46 -24.37 -6.56
C LEU A 168 -21.75 -24.46 -7.94
N MET A 169 -21.30 -25.65 -8.37
CA MET A 169 -20.65 -25.87 -9.67
C MET A 169 -21.63 -25.83 -10.86
N SER A 170 -22.94 -25.84 -10.61
CA SER A 170 -23.98 -26.00 -11.64
C SER A 170 -24.14 -24.80 -12.58
N GLY A 171 -23.91 -23.57 -12.10
CA GLY A 171 -24.04 -22.35 -12.94
C GLY A 171 -22.88 -22.16 -13.93
N LEU A 172 -21.64 -22.27 -13.47
CA LEU A 172 -20.44 -21.91 -14.25
C LEU A 172 -20.08 -22.92 -15.35
N ASN A 173 -20.43 -24.21 -15.19
CA ASN A 173 -20.03 -25.26 -16.14
C ASN A 173 -20.87 -25.31 -17.43
N ASN A 174 -22.05 -24.68 -17.46
CA ASN A 174 -22.96 -24.76 -18.59
C ASN A 174 -22.80 -23.61 -19.61
N GLY A 175 -22.24 -22.46 -19.21
CA GLY A 175 -22.01 -21.33 -20.13
C GLY A 175 -20.76 -21.47 -21.01
N LEU A 176 -19.72 -22.15 -20.54
CA LEU A 176 -18.37 -22.11 -21.15
C LEU A 176 -18.11 -23.13 -22.28
N ARG A 177 -19.17 -23.66 -22.92
CA ARG A 177 -19.08 -24.71 -23.96
C ARG A 177 -19.08 -24.20 -25.41
N SER A 178 -19.35 -22.93 -25.63
CA SER A 178 -19.13 -22.26 -26.94
C SER A 178 -17.67 -21.78 -27.06
N PRO A 179 -17.13 -21.58 -28.27
CA PRO A 179 -15.77 -21.09 -28.49
C PRO A 179 -15.67 -19.57 -28.24
N ILE A 180 -15.90 -19.16 -26.99
CA ILE A 180 -16.13 -17.78 -26.51
C ILE A 180 -15.02 -16.79 -26.91
N PHE A 181 -13.79 -17.24 -27.08
CA PHE A 181 -12.63 -16.38 -27.36
C PHE A 181 -12.32 -16.19 -28.86
N THR A 182 -13.14 -16.76 -29.74
CA THR A 182 -13.01 -16.57 -31.20
C THR A 182 -13.43 -15.19 -31.69
N SER A 183 -14.18 -14.42 -30.90
CA SER A 183 -14.68 -13.08 -31.27
C SER A 183 -13.59 -12.02 -31.40
N PHE A 184 -12.46 -12.16 -30.69
CA PHE A 184 -11.40 -11.14 -30.62
C PHE A 184 -10.01 -11.65 -30.97
N GLY A 185 -9.83 -12.94 -31.29
CA GLY A 185 -8.57 -13.55 -31.74
C GLY A 185 -7.33 -13.17 -30.93
N THR A 186 -7.08 -13.84 -29.81
CA THR A 186 -5.85 -13.66 -29.00
C THR A 186 -4.77 -14.67 -29.34
N GLU A 187 -3.50 -14.25 -29.23
CA GLU A 187 -2.34 -15.13 -29.37
C GLU A 187 -2.18 -16.10 -28.18
N VAL A 188 -2.87 -15.84 -27.06
CA VAL A 188 -2.86 -16.69 -25.87
C VAL A 188 -3.79 -17.90 -26.07
N PRO A 189 -3.31 -19.16 -25.95
CA PRO A 189 -4.13 -20.36 -26.12
C PRO A 189 -5.41 -20.39 -25.27
N GLU A 190 -6.52 -20.83 -25.87
CA GLU A 190 -7.88 -20.77 -25.30
C GLU A 190 -8.01 -21.47 -23.93
N GLU A 191 -7.27 -22.56 -23.71
CA GLU A 191 -7.18 -23.24 -22.41
C GLU A 191 -6.64 -22.29 -21.33
N ILE A 192 -5.55 -21.57 -21.64
CA ILE A 192 -4.91 -20.62 -20.74
C ILE A 192 -5.86 -19.46 -20.47
N VAL A 193 -6.55 -18.92 -21.47
CA VAL A 193 -7.52 -17.82 -21.27
C VAL A 193 -8.64 -18.25 -20.32
N ARG A 194 -9.29 -19.40 -20.58
CA ARG A 194 -10.35 -19.98 -19.74
C ARG A 194 -9.88 -20.25 -18.30
N ARG A 195 -8.68 -20.81 -18.14
CA ARG A 195 -8.04 -21.10 -16.85
C ARG A 195 -7.76 -19.81 -16.06
N THR A 196 -7.23 -18.80 -16.75
CA THR A 196 -6.88 -17.49 -16.21
C THR A 196 -8.13 -16.71 -15.78
N PHE A 197 -9.19 -16.71 -16.60
CA PHE A 197 -10.50 -16.15 -16.25
C PHE A 197 -11.08 -16.78 -14.98
N LYS A 198 -11.11 -18.12 -14.92
CA LYS A 198 -11.61 -18.86 -13.75
C LYS A 198 -10.82 -18.53 -12.48
N TYR A 199 -9.48 -18.53 -12.56
CA TYR A 199 -8.60 -18.22 -11.43
C TYR A 199 -8.75 -16.76 -10.96
N SER A 200 -8.84 -15.80 -11.89
CA SER A 200 -9.01 -14.39 -11.55
C SER A 200 -10.30 -14.14 -10.75
N ALA A 201 -11.43 -14.70 -11.22
CA ALA A 201 -12.71 -14.61 -10.52
C ALA A 201 -12.69 -15.32 -9.16
N SER A 202 -12.29 -16.60 -9.11
CA SER A 202 -12.44 -17.42 -7.90
C SER A 202 -11.30 -17.28 -6.88
N VAL A 203 -10.24 -16.52 -7.18
CA VAL A 203 -9.05 -16.37 -6.31
C VAL A 203 -8.62 -14.91 -6.19
N VAL A 204 -8.38 -14.22 -7.32
CA VAL A 204 -7.82 -12.85 -7.28
C VAL A 204 -8.85 -11.85 -6.77
N MET A 205 -9.98 -11.70 -7.48
CA MET A 205 -11.00 -10.69 -7.18
C MET A 205 -11.69 -10.92 -5.84
N ALA A 206 -12.16 -12.15 -5.58
CA ALA A 206 -12.92 -12.50 -4.39
C ALA A 206 -12.22 -12.19 -3.04
N LYS A 207 -10.89 -12.00 -3.07
CA LYS A 207 -10.08 -11.60 -1.90
C LYS A 207 -9.52 -10.18 -2.01
N MET A 208 -9.32 -9.65 -3.23
CA MET A 208 -8.91 -8.26 -3.45
C MET A 208 -10.03 -7.27 -3.12
N LEU A 209 -11.26 -7.58 -3.56
CA LEU A 209 -12.47 -6.81 -3.29
C LEU A 209 -13.50 -7.77 -2.69
N PRO A 210 -13.36 -8.14 -1.40
CA PRO A 210 -14.31 -9.02 -0.74
C PRO A 210 -15.70 -8.34 -0.69
N SER A 211 -16.73 -9.06 -1.12
CA SER A 211 -18.11 -8.58 -1.06
C SER A 211 -18.63 -8.56 0.37
N ALA A 212 -19.49 -7.60 0.70
CA ALA A 212 -20.29 -7.67 1.92
C ALA A 212 -21.32 -8.81 1.83
N ALA A 213 -21.61 -9.47 2.96
CA ALA A 213 -22.50 -10.63 2.98
C ALA A 213 -23.98 -10.31 2.64
N ASN A 214 -24.37 -9.03 2.68
CA ASN A 214 -25.77 -8.57 2.61
C ASN A 214 -26.04 -7.51 1.52
N THR A 215 -25.10 -7.24 0.61
CA THR A 215 -25.30 -6.26 -0.48
C THR A 215 -26.03 -6.85 -1.68
N HIS A 216 -26.96 -6.09 -2.27
CA HIS A 216 -27.56 -6.40 -3.57
C HIS A 216 -26.66 -6.03 -4.77
N ASP A 217 -25.47 -5.49 -4.51
CA ASP A 217 -24.50 -5.08 -5.52
C ASP A 217 -24.06 -6.26 -6.40
N PRO A 218 -23.82 -6.03 -7.71
CA PRO A 218 -23.38 -7.07 -8.62
C PRO A 218 -21.97 -7.55 -8.24
N ASN A 219 -21.78 -8.86 -8.21
CA ASN A 219 -20.49 -9.46 -7.93
C ASN A 219 -19.41 -8.94 -8.91
N VAL A 220 -18.34 -8.37 -8.36
CA VAL A 220 -17.22 -7.76 -9.10
C VAL A 220 -16.67 -8.70 -10.18
N SER A 221 -16.59 -10.01 -9.92
CA SER A 221 -16.11 -10.96 -10.94
C SER A 221 -16.96 -10.99 -12.19
N ASP A 222 -18.28 -10.88 -12.03
CA ASP A 222 -19.21 -11.08 -13.13
C ASP A 222 -19.28 -9.80 -13.97
N VAL A 223 -19.17 -8.63 -13.32
CA VAL A 223 -18.99 -7.33 -13.97
C VAL A 223 -17.67 -7.28 -14.76
N TRP A 224 -16.53 -7.57 -14.12
CA TRP A 224 -15.22 -7.42 -14.76
C TRP A 224 -14.98 -8.44 -15.87
N LEU A 225 -15.44 -9.70 -15.70
CA LEU A 225 -15.36 -10.68 -16.78
C LEU A 225 -16.27 -10.31 -17.96
N ALA A 226 -17.48 -9.79 -17.72
CA ALA A 226 -18.35 -9.30 -18.79
C ALA A 226 -17.76 -8.09 -19.54
N SER A 227 -17.10 -7.17 -18.84
CA SER A 227 -16.38 -6.04 -19.43
C SER A 227 -15.14 -6.47 -20.22
N ALA A 228 -14.36 -7.43 -19.71
CA ALA A 228 -13.24 -8.02 -20.47
C ALA A 228 -13.74 -8.73 -21.75
N MET A 229 -14.91 -9.36 -21.72
CA MET A 229 -15.57 -9.93 -22.91
C MET A 229 -16.23 -8.90 -23.85
N ARG A 230 -16.09 -7.59 -23.58
CA ARG A 230 -16.56 -6.51 -24.47
C ARG A 230 -15.42 -5.65 -25.02
N SER A 231 -14.34 -5.48 -24.26
CA SER A 231 -13.17 -4.68 -24.66
C SER A 231 -11.98 -5.57 -25.03
N PRO A 232 -11.54 -5.58 -26.30
CA PRO A 232 -10.36 -6.35 -26.74
C PRO A 232 -9.10 -6.02 -25.94
N ALA A 233 -8.91 -4.75 -25.57
CA ALA A 233 -7.76 -4.26 -24.82
C ALA A 233 -7.81 -4.66 -23.33
N LEU A 234 -9.01 -4.69 -22.73
CA LEU A 234 -9.16 -5.19 -21.36
C LEU A 234 -8.94 -6.70 -21.31
N LEU A 235 -9.46 -7.47 -22.27
CA LEU A 235 -9.27 -8.93 -22.34
C LEU A 235 -7.79 -9.32 -22.20
N SER A 236 -6.91 -8.72 -23.01
CA SER A 236 -5.47 -9.01 -22.99
C SER A 236 -4.80 -8.51 -21.70
N ALA A 237 -5.12 -7.29 -21.24
CA ALA A 237 -4.50 -6.70 -20.05
C ALA A 237 -4.88 -7.47 -18.77
N PHE A 238 -6.12 -7.99 -18.74
CA PHE A 238 -6.64 -8.87 -17.71
C PHE A 238 -5.94 -10.23 -17.69
N ILE A 239 -5.65 -10.81 -18.86
CA ILE A 239 -4.83 -12.03 -18.97
C ILE A 239 -3.41 -11.76 -18.44
N TYR A 240 -2.76 -10.67 -18.90
CA TYR A 240 -1.43 -10.26 -18.44
C TYR A 240 -1.32 -10.11 -16.92
N GLY A 241 -2.21 -9.31 -16.32
CA GLY A 241 -2.18 -9.05 -14.88
C GLY A 241 -2.45 -10.31 -14.05
N THR A 242 -3.37 -11.16 -14.51
CA THR A 242 -3.68 -12.42 -13.83
C THR A 242 -2.54 -13.44 -13.94
N LEU A 243 -1.89 -13.56 -15.11
CA LEU A 243 -0.71 -14.44 -15.29
C LEU A 243 0.46 -13.97 -14.41
N SER A 244 0.68 -12.65 -14.32
CA SER A 244 1.72 -12.07 -13.46
C SER A 244 1.45 -12.36 -11.97
N HIS A 245 0.21 -12.22 -11.51
CA HIS A 245 -0.20 -12.60 -10.15
C HIS A 245 0.02 -14.10 -9.86
N GLU A 246 -0.42 -14.97 -10.77
CA GLU A 246 -0.23 -16.43 -10.62
C GLU A 246 1.26 -16.80 -10.58
N PHE A 247 2.09 -16.16 -11.40
CA PHE A 247 3.53 -16.40 -11.44
C PHE A 247 4.23 -16.01 -10.13
N VAL A 248 3.87 -14.86 -9.53
CA VAL A 248 4.33 -14.49 -8.19
C VAL A 248 3.86 -15.49 -7.14
N LEU A 249 2.60 -15.94 -7.20
CA LEU A 249 2.06 -16.90 -6.24
C LEU A 249 2.78 -18.26 -6.30
N ASP A 250 3.00 -18.81 -7.50
CA ASP A 250 3.79 -20.05 -7.73
C ASP A 250 5.23 -19.88 -7.20
N ARG A 251 5.87 -18.74 -7.51
CA ARG A 251 7.22 -18.39 -7.04
C ARG A 251 7.29 -18.27 -5.50
N MET A 252 6.27 -17.70 -4.86
CA MET A 252 6.21 -17.54 -3.40
C MET A 252 5.92 -18.85 -2.68
N GLN A 253 5.07 -19.72 -3.23
CA GLN A 253 4.75 -21.02 -2.65
C GLN A 253 5.94 -21.99 -2.80
N SER A 254 6.47 -22.17 -4.01
CA SER A 254 7.56 -23.12 -4.26
C SER A 254 8.93 -22.60 -3.80
N GLY A 255 9.34 -21.42 -4.26
CA GLY A 255 10.54 -20.69 -3.80
C GLY A 255 11.95 -21.05 -4.32
N ALA A 256 12.26 -22.07 -5.13
CA ALA A 256 11.44 -22.65 -6.20
C ALA A 256 11.24 -21.66 -7.35
N PRO A 257 12.11 -21.59 -8.39
CA PRO A 257 11.69 -21.20 -9.73
C PRO A 257 10.91 -22.37 -10.35
N SER A 258 9.76 -22.09 -10.97
CA SER A 258 8.92 -23.12 -11.57
C SER A 258 9.65 -23.86 -12.70
N LYS A 259 9.47 -25.18 -12.84
CA LYS A 259 10.08 -25.95 -13.96
C LYS A 259 9.61 -25.46 -15.33
N GLU A 260 8.39 -24.93 -15.38
CA GLU A 260 7.77 -24.34 -16.57
C GLU A 260 8.07 -22.83 -16.73
N ARG A 261 8.98 -22.27 -15.91
CA ARG A 261 9.20 -20.81 -15.81
C ARG A 261 9.32 -20.13 -17.18
N ARG A 262 10.13 -20.68 -18.09
CA ARG A 262 10.32 -20.09 -19.44
C ARG A 262 9.00 -20.00 -20.21
N GLN A 263 8.15 -21.02 -20.11
CA GLN A 263 6.86 -21.06 -20.81
C GLN A 263 5.85 -20.09 -20.19
N LYS A 264 5.80 -19.98 -18.86
CA LYS A 264 4.96 -18.99 -18.17
C LYS A 264 5.40 -17.55 -18.47
N MET A 265 6.71 -17.28 -18.51
CA MET A 265 7.25 -15.97 -18.89
C MET A 265 6.91 -15.58 -20.34
N ILE A 266 7.00 -16.53 -21.29
CA ILE A 266 6.57 -16.28 -22.68
C ILE A 266 5.07 -15.95 -22.75
N GLN A 267 4.22 -16.64 -21.97
CA GLN A 267 2.77 -16.34 -21.93
C GLN A 267 2.48 -14.95 -21.36
N ILE A 268 3.21 -14.51 -20.33
CA ILE A 268 3.13 -13.14 -19.80
C ILE A 268 3.55 -12.13 -20.88
N MET A 269 4.70 -12.32 -21.53
CA MET A 269 5.21 -11.39 -22.56
C MET A 269 4.29 -11.29 -23.79
N VAL A 270 3.67 -12.40 -24.22
CA VAL A 270 2.67 -12.39 -25.31
C VAL A 270 1.44 -11.57 -24.90
N ALA A 271 0.89 -11.83 -23.71
CA ALA A 271 -0.26 -11.06 -23.20
C ALA A 271 0.06 -9.57 -22.99
N GLU A 272 1.28 -9.24 -22.53
CA GLU A 272 1.79 -7.88 -22.35
C GLU A 272 1.86 -7.13 -23.70
N ASN A 273 2.53 -7.71 -24.70
CA ASN A 273 2.71 -7.11 -26.02
C ASN A 273 1.37 -7.00 -26.79
N GLU A 274 0.52 -8.01 -26.69
CA GLU A 274 -0.84 -7.99 -27.24
C GLU A 274 -1.67 -6.86 -26.58
N SER A 275 -1.52 -6.64 -25.28
CA SER A 275 -2.18 -5.55 -24.55
C SER A 275 -1.71 -4.18 -24.99
N ILE A 276 -0.40 -3.94 -25.08
CA ILE A 276 0.15 -2.67 -25.56
C ILE A 276 -0.39 -2.37 -26.97
N THR A 277 -0.42 -3.37 -27.85
CA THR A 277 -0.95 -3.25 -29.23
C THR A 277 -2.44 -2.88 -29.24
N ARG A 278 -3.26 -3.59 -28.47
CA ARG A 278 -4.73 -3.37 -28.41
C ARG A 278 -5.10 -2.05 -27.73
N ILE A 279 -4.37 -1.65 -26.68
CA ILE A 279 -4.51 -0.35 -26.02
C ILE A 279 -4.14 0.78 -27.00
N ASN A 280 -3.02 0.68 -27.71
CA ASN A 280 -2.61 1.67 -28.70
C ASN A 280 -3.60 1.81 -29.86
N HIS A 281 -4.26 0.71 -30.27
CA HIS A 281 -5.35 0.77 -31.24
C HIS A 281 -6.58 1.48 -30.64
N ALA A 282 -7.00 1.13 -29.43
CA ALA A 282 -8.15 1.75 -28.76
C ALA A 282 -7.97 3.27 -28.55
N LEU A 283 -6.76 3.74 -28.26
CA LEU A 283 -6.45 5.17 -28.09
C LEU A 283 -6.63 6.01 -29.38
N GLN A 284 -6.71 5.38 -30.56
CA GLN A 284 -6.98 6.11 -31.81
C GLN A 284 -8.44 6.56 -31.90
N ASP A 285 -9.34 5.92 -31.15
CA ASP A 285 -10.73 6.34 -31.02
C ASP A 285 -10.96 7.24 -29.79
N SER A 286 -11.52 8.42 -30.03
CA SER A 286 -11.87 9.40 -28.99
C SER A 286 -13.08 9.00 -28.13
N THR A 287 -13.84 7.97 -28.52
CA THR A 287 -14.90 7.40 -27.68
C THR A 287 -14.34 6.33 -26.73
N ALA A 288 -13.53 5.39 -27.23
CA ALA A 288 -12.80 4.42 -26.42
C ALA A 288 -11.85 5.07 -25.38
N GLN A 289 -11.26 6.24 -25.67
CA GLN A 289 -10.51 7.05 -24.69
C GLN A 289 -11.30 7.42 -23.40
N LYS A 290 -12.63 7.26 -23.39
CA LYS A 290 -13.51 7.62 -22.27
C LYS A 290 -14.16 6.40 -21.60
N THR A 291 -13.82 5.17 -21.97
CA THR A 291 -14.42 3.97 -21.35
C THR A 291 -13.61 3.49 -20.16
N ASP A 292 -14.30 2.96 -19.14
CA ASP A 292 -13.63 2.38 -17.99
C ASP A 292 -12.88 1.10 -18.34
N GLU A 293 -13.28 0.37 -19.38
CA GLU A 293 -12.53 -0.81 -19.81
C GLU A 293 -11.14 -0.45 -20.35
N LEU A 294 -10.96 0.69 -21.02
CA LEU A 294 -9.64 1.15 -21.45
C LEU A 294 -8.83 1.71 -20.26
N LEU A 295 -9.50 2.44 -19.35
CA LEU A 295 -8.90 2.91 -18.09
C LEU A 295 -8.37 1.73 -17.25
N MET A 296 -9.18 0.68 -17.09
CA MET A 296 -8.83 -0.56 -16.39
C MET A 296 -7.72 -1.33 -17.12
N ALA A 297 -7.73 -1.39 -18.46
CA ALA A 297 -6.66 -2.03 -19.22
C ALA A 297 -5.30 -1.34 -18.96
N VAL A 298 -5.25 0.00 -19.01
CA VAL A 298 -4.03 0.77 -18.72
C VAL A 298 -3.64 0.69 -17.24
N PHE A 299 -4.60 0.62 -16.32
CA PHE A 299 -4.34 0.36 -14.89
C PHE A 299 -3.65 -0.99 -14.68
N LEU A 300 -4.15 -2.07 -15.29
CA LEU A 300 -3.59 -3.41 -15.16
C LEU A 300 -2.16 -3.48 -15.72
N MET A 301 -1.91 -2.85 -16.88
CA MET A 301 -0.56 -2.68 -17.41
C MET A 301 0.35 -1.85 -16.48
N GLY A 302 -0.20 -0.84 -15.81
CA GLY A 302 0.52 0.05 -14.92
C GLY A 302 0.94 -0.55 -13.57
N TYR A 303 0.23 -1.56 -13.06
CA TYR A 303 0.43 -2.11 -11.71
C TYR A 303 0.70 -3.63 -11.65
N SER A 304 0.83 -4.32 -12.79
CA SER A 304 1.11 -5.77 -12.83
C SER A 304 2.54 -6.12 -13.27
N ARG A 305 3.45 -5.14 -13.34
CA ARG A 305 4.81 -5.34 -13.85
C ARG A 305 5.59 -6.29 -12.94
N TYR A 306 6.11 -7.38 -13.51
CA TYR A 306 6.94 -8.34 -12.78
C TYR A 306 8.43 -8.02 -12.94
N ASP A 307 9.16 -7.95 -11.82
CA ASP A 307 10.64 -7.97 -11.80
C ASP A 307 11.13 -9.28 -11.16
N GLU A 308 12.11 -9.94 -11.79
CA GLU A 308 12.74 -11.13 -11.23
C GLU A 308 13.80 -10.78 -10.18
N ALA A 309 14.51 -9.65 -10.33
CA ALA A 309 15.58 -9.24 -9.42
C ALA A 309 15.07 -8.95 -8.00
N ALA A 310 13.78 -8.66 -7.86
CA ALA A 310 13.04 -8.49 -6.63
C ALA A 310 12.97 -9.74 -5.71
N PHE A 311 13.25 -10.95 -6.22
CA PHE A 311 13.07 -12.20 -5.49
C PHE A 311 14.34 -12.70 -4.79
N ALA A 312 14.67 -12.09 -3.65
CA ALA A 312 15.71 -12.59 -2.74
C ALA A 312 15.37 -14.01 -2.22
N PRO A 313 16.37 -14.90 -2.03
CA PRO A 313 16.16 -16.26 -1.56
C PRO A 313 15.87 -16.36 -0.05
N ASP A 314 16.20 -15.32 0.73
CA ASP A 314 16.08 -15.32 2.19
C ASP A 314 14.62 -15.10 2.64
N ARG A 315 13.90 -16.21 2.81
CA ARG A 315 12.49 -16.25 3.22
C ARG A 315 12.33 -15.92 4.70
N ASN A 316 12.23 -14.62 5.03
CA ASN A 316 11.63 -14.18 6.29
C ASN A 316 10.17 -13.72 6.03
N PRO A 317 9.17 -14.63 5.99
CA PRO A 317 7.78 -14.27 5.76
C PRO A 317 7.28 -13.39 6.91
N HIS A 318 6.63 -12.27 6.58
CA HIS A 318 6.12 -11.35 7.58
C HIS A 318 5.07 -12.06 8.44
N ARG A 319 5.35 -12.29 9.73
CA ARG A 319 4.45 -13.01 10.66
C ARG A 319 3.12 -12.29 10.96
N SER A 320 2.77 -11.23 10.21
CA SER A 320 1.60 -10.42 10.51
C SER A 320 0.31 -11.22 10.31
N PRO A 321 -0.63 -11.18 11.28
CA PRO A 321 -2.01 -11.51 10.98
C PRO A 321 -2.47 -10.69 9.79
N LEU A 322 -3.32 -11.28 8.94
CA LEU A 322 -3.91 -10.63 7.77
C LEU A 322 -2.88 -10.06 6.76
N SER A 323 -1.62 -10.53 6.77
CA SER A 323 -0.57 -10.13 5.81
C SER A 323 -0.90 -10.39 4.35
N ASP A 324 -1.83 -11.31 4.08
CA ASP A 324 -2.31 -11.69 2.76
C ASP A 324 -3.70 -11.10 2.42
N MET A 325 -4.26 -10.24 3.28
CA MET A 325 -5.51 -9.51 3.06
C MET A 325 -5.38 -8.61 1.83
N GLN A 326 -6.35 -8.72 0.91
CA GLN A 326 -6.32 -8.12 -0.43
C GLN A 326 -5.02 -8.40 -1.21
N TRP A 327 -4.41 -9.58 -1.00
CA TRP A 327 -3.17 -10.00 -1.66
C TRP A 327 -1.98 -9.04 -1.47
N ALA A 328 -1.94 -8.29 -0.36
CA ALA A 328 -0.85 -7.34 -0.07
C ALA A 328 0.54 -7.99 -0.12
N ASN A 329 0.66 -9.24 0.34
CA ASN A 329 1.86 -10.06 0.24
C ASN A 329 2.28 -10.41 -1.21
N ILE A 330 1.36 -10.43 -2.18
CA ILE A 330 1.65 -10.68 -3.61
C ILE A 330 1.98 -9.37 -4.32
N TYR A 331 1.06 -8.39 -4.26
CA TYR A 331 1.21 -7.12 -4.99
C TYR A 331 2.37 -6.25 -4.46
N SER A 332 2.87 -6.48 -3.24
CA SER A 332 4.13 -5.90 -2.77
C SER A 332 5.33 -6.24 -3.67
N TYR A 333 5.38 -7.47 -4.22
CA TYR A 333 6.47 -7.91 -5.11
C TYR A 333 6.34 -7.37 -6.53
N LEU A 334 5.11 -7.10 -6.98
CA LEU A 334 4.89 -6.46 -8.27
C LEU A 334 5.38 -5.01 -8.20
N ASP A 335 5.84 -4.53 -9.35
CA ASP A 335 6.24 -3.15 -9.54
C ASP A 335 5.27 -2.46 -10.51
N TYR A 336 5.54 -1.19 -10.77
CA TYR A 336 4.72 -0.36 -11.63
C TYR A 336 5.50 0.02 -12.89
N ASP A 337 4.79 0.35 -13.96
CA ASP A 337 5.41 1.02 -15.11
C ASP A 337 5.06 2.51 -15.11
N GLU A 338 6.08 3.36 -14.99
CA GLU A 338 5.93 4.82 -14.92
C GLU A 338 5.22 5.37 -16.17
N VAL A 339 5.42 4.78 -17.35
CA VAL A 339 4.77 5.24 -18.60
C VAL A 339 3.28 4.89 -18.59
N HIS A 340 2.93 3.66 -18.22
CA HIS A 340 1.53 3.25 -18.09
C HIS A 340 0.80 4.01 -16.98
N VAL A 341 1.42 4.26 -15.82
CA VAL A 341 0.81 5.05 -14.73
C VAL A 341 0.62 6.52 -15.12
N MET A 342 1.55 7.15 -15.86
CA MET A 342 1.33 8.51 -16.37
C MET A 342 0.19 8.56 -17.40
N GLY A 343 0.06 7.53 -18.25
CA GLY A 343 -1.06 7.40 -19.17
C GLY A 343 -2.40 7.18 -18.48
N LEU A 344 -2.43 6.36 -17.42
CA LEU A 344 -3.60 6.14 -16.56
C LEU A 344 -4.12 7.45 -15.97
N ILE A 345 -3.24 8.27 -15.38
CA ILE A 345 -3.59 9.58 -14.83
C ILE A 345 -4.25 10.44 -15.91
N ARG A 346 -3.70 10.45 -17.13
CA ARG A 346 -4.22 11.27 -18.21
C ARG A 346 -5.56 10.77 -18.78
N LEU A 347 -5.80 9.46 -18.81
CA LEU A 347 -7.13 8.91 -19.13
C LEU A 347 -8.15 9.25 -18.02
N LEU A 348 -7.75 9.21 -16.75
CA LEU A 348 -8.59 9.62 -15.63
C LEU A 348 -8.97 11.11 -15.69
N GLU A 349 -8.01 11.98 -16.04
CA GLU A 349 -8.27 13.40 -16.33
C GLU A 349 -9.28 13.59 -17.48
N ILE A 350 -9.30 12.70 -18.48
CA ILE A 350 -10.23 12.73 -19.63
C ILE A 350 -11.61 12.16 -19.28
N ARG A 351 -11.69 11.16 -18.39
CA ARG A 351 -12.94 10.60 -17.84
C ARG A 351 -13.68 11.60 -16.95
N GLY A 352 -12.94 12.45 -16.23
CA GLY A 352 -13.47 13.48 -15.31
C GLY A 352 -13.02 13.34 -13.86
N GLY A 353 -12.05 12.46 -13.57
CA GLY A 353 -11.63 12.11 -12.21
C GLY A 353 -12.12 10.72 -11.79
N ILE A 354 -11.78 10.33 -10.55
CA ILE A 354 -12.08 8.99 -10.02
C ILE A 354 -13.58 8.79 -9.72
N ASP A 355 -14.32 9.87 -9.47
CA ASP A 355 -15.76 9.87 -9.23
C ASP A 355 -16.59 9.73 -10.53
N ALA A 356 -15.94 9.81 -11.70
CA ALA A 356 -16.55 9.63 -13.01
C ALA A 356 -16.40 8.19 -13.56
N ILE A 357 -15.90 7.26 -12.74
CA ILE A 357 -15.81 5.83 -13.04
C ILE A 357 -17.14 5.17 -12.68
N GLU A 358 -17.71 4.43 -13.63
CA GLU A 358 -18.99 3.72 -13.53
C GLU A 358 -18.78 2.20 -13.35
N LEU A 359 -17.61 1.67 -13.73
CA LEU A 359 -17.25 0.27 -13.58
C LEU A 359 -17.05 -0.12 -12.11
N HIS A 360 -18.07 -0.77 -11.54
CA HIS A 360 -18.12 -1.24 -10.15
C HIS A 360 -16.84 -2.00 -9.73
N GLY A 361 -16.26 -1.61 -8.59
CA GLY A 361 -15.02 -2.18 -8.04
C GLY A 361 -13.72 -1.50 -8.52
N LEU A 362 -13.71 -0.81 -9.67
CA LEU A 362 -12.50 -0.17 -10.18
C LEU A 362 -12.00 1.00 -9.29
N PRO A 363 -12.85 1.90 -8.78
CA PRO A 363 -12.41 2.97 -7.86
C PRO A 363 -11.77 2.43 -6.58
N GLU A 364 -12.32 1.35 -6.03
CA GLU A 364 -11.82 0.67 -4.83
C GLU A 364 -10.47 -0.04 -5.10
N MET A 365 -10.33 -0.64 -6.28
CA MET A 365 -9.06 -1.21 -6.76
C MET A 365 -7.97 -0.14 -6.90
N MET A 366 -8.31 1.03 -7.46
CA MET A 366 -7.41 2.16 -7.63
C MET A 366 -7.04 2.82 -6.29
N SER A 367 -7.97 2.86 -5.34
CA SER A 367 -7.74 3.26 -3.93
C SER A 367 -6.71 2.34 -3.26
N LEU A 368 -6.89 1.01 -3.31
CA LEU A 368 -5.94 0.04 -2.76
C LEU A 368 -4.54 0.14 -3.41
N ALA A 369 -4.47 0.18 -4.73
CA ALA A 369 -3.19 0.28 -5.45
C ALA A 369 -2.44 1.58 -5.13
N THR A 370 -3.17 2.68 -4.94
CA THR A 370 -2.60 3.96 -4.47
C THR A 370 -1.98 3.81 -3.09
N VAL A 371 -2.70 3.24 -2.12
CA VAL A 371 -2.18 3.01 -0.76
C VAL A 371 -0.90 2.16 -0.80
N MET A 372 -0.87 1.10 -1.61
CA MET A 372 0.30 0.23 -1.74
C MET A 372 1.50 0.91 -2.40
N PHE A 373 1.27 1.64 -3.51
CA PHE A 373 2.31 2.42 -4.19
C PHE A 373 2.91 3.49 -3.27
N SER A 374 2.05 4.25 -2.59
CA SER A 374 2.43 5.28 -1.63
C SER A 374 3.24 4.70 -0.47
N SER A 375 2.89 3.49 -0.01
CA SER A 375 3.63 2.74 1.01
C SER A 375 5.03 2.32 0.54
N LYS A 376 5.15 1.83 -0.71
CA LYS A 376 6.42 1.35 -1.30
C LYS A 376 7.40 2.49 -1.55
N PHE A 377 6.92 3.67 -1.94
CA PHE A 377 7.76 4.79 -2.41
C PHE A 377 7.73 6.07 -1.55
N LEU A 378 7.13 6.03 -0.36
CA LEU A 378 6.99 7.16 0.57
C LEU A 378 6.43 8.42 -0.11
N ARG A 379 5.32 8.26 -0.80
CA ARG A 379 4.58 9.34 -1.46
C ARG A 379 3.23 9.54 -0.78
N LYS A 380 2.71 10.78 -0.81
CA LYS A 380 1.28 10.99 -0.51
C LYS A 380 0.42 10.21 -1.50
N PRO A 381 -0.74 9.67 -1.08
CA PRO A 381 -1.73 9.08 -1.97
C PRO A 381 -2.07 10.00 -3.15
N LEU A 382 -2.00 9.44 -4.37
CA LEU A 382 -2.36 10.13 -5.61
C LEU A 382 -3.87 10.34 -5.75
N PHE A 383 -4.65 9.36 -5.27
CA PHE A 383 -6.10 9.33 -5.28
C PHE A 383 -6.64 9.42 -3.83
N PRO A 384 -7.88 9.94 -3.64
CA PRO A 384 -8.57 9.85 -2.37
C PRO A 384 -8.77 8.39 -1.94
N PHE A 385 -8.96 8.17 -0.65
CA PHE A 385 -9.47 6.89 -0.17
C PHE A 385 -10.91 6.69 -0.68
N ILE A 386 -11.18 5.51 -1.21
CA ILE A 386 -12.52 5.03 -1.56
C ILE A 386 -12.68 3.66 -0.86
N PRO A 387 -13.71 3.50 -0.01
CA PRO A 387 -14.01 2.24 0.68
C PRO A 387 -14.82 1.28 -0.20
N ILE A 388 -14.71 -0.01 0.10
CA ILE A 388 -15.66 -1.02 -0.34
C ILE A 388 -17.03 -0.77 0.34
N ILE A 389 -17.02 -0.48 1.64
CA ILE A 389 -18.21 -0.29 2.48
C ILE A 389 -18.50 1.20 2.72
N LYS A 390 -19.49 1.73 2.00
CA LYS A 390 -19.78 3.17 1.91
C LYS A 390 -20.79 3.69 2.95
N THR A 391 -20.94 3.00 4.09
CA THR A 391 -21.94 3.35 5.14
C THR A 391 -21.75 4.77 5.67
N ASN A 392 -20.49 5.20 5.77
CA ASN A 392 -20.10 6.48 6.36
C ASN A 392 -19.83 7.54 5.27
N GLY A 393 -20.36 7.33 4.06
CA GLY A 393 -20.13 8.15 2.88
C GLY A 393 -19.04 7.60 1.95
N PRO A 394 -18.82 8.24 0.78
CA PRO A 394 -18.01 7.68 -0.31
C PRO A 394 -16.49 7.74 -0.10
N ARG A 395 -16.00 8.37 0.98
CA ARG A 395 -14.57 8.62 1.24
C ARG A 395 -14.17 8.46 2.71
N SER A 396 -14.97 7.74 3.48
CA SER A 396 -14.79 7.53 4.92
C SER A 396 -14.65 6.05 5.21
N GLN A 397 -13.86 5.66 6.20
CA GLN A 397 -13.87 4.29 6.72
C GLN A 397 -15.28 3.90 7.24
N PRO A 398 -15.72 2.64 7.05
CA PRO A 398 -16.93 2.12 7.67
C PRO A 398 -16.78 1.95 9.19
N ASP A 399 -17.89 1.90 9.90
CA ASP A 399 -17.90 1.57 11.33
C ASP A 399 -17.55 0.11 11.59
N TRP A 400 -16.96 -0.14 12.76
CA TRP A 400 -16.84 -1.50 13.29
C TRP A 400 -18.24 -2.13 13.47
N PRO A 401 -18.46 -3.42 13.16
CA PRO A 401 -19.73 -4.09 13.40
C PRO A 401 -20.12 -4.03 14.89
N PRO A 402 -21.42 -4.00 15.25
CA PRO A 402 -21.85 -3.84 16.64
C PRO A 402 -21.23 -4.82 17.67
N PRO A 403 -21.02 -6.12 17.35
CA PRO A 403 -20.30 -7.03 18.26
C PRO A 403 -18.84 -6.59 18.54
N ILE A 404 -18.17 -6.04 17.53
CA ILE A 404 -16.81 -5.52 17.65
C ILE A 404 -16.81 -4.22 18.45
N GLN A 405 -17.76 -3.30 18.20
CA GLN A 405 -17.92 -2.08 19.02
C GLN A 405 -18.14 -2.40 20.50
N TYR A 406 -18.95 -3.41 20.82
CA TYR A 406 -19.21 -3.82 22.20
C TYR A 406 -17.94 -4.31 22.91
N LEU A 407 -17.09 -5.08 22.24
CA LEU A 407 -15.82 -5.56 22.79
C LEU A 407 -14.76 -4.44 22.87
N LEU A 408 -14.71 -3.52 21.91
CA LEU A 408 -13.81 -2.36 21.95
C LEU A 408 -14.10 -1.43 23.14
N ARG A 409 -15.36 -1.33 23.60
CA ARG A 409 -15.71 -0.59 24.84
C ARG A 409 -15.13 -1.18 26.13
N MET A 410 -14.54 -2.37 26.08
CA MET A 410 -13.84 -2.99 27.22
C MET A 410 -12.34 -2.66 27.25
N TYR A 411 -11.79 -2.10 26.17
CA TYR A 411 -10.39 -1.69 26.10
C TYR A 411 -10.19 -0.32 26.75
N THR A 412 -9.22 -0.22 27.65
CA THR A 412 -8.87 1.03 28.35
C THR A 412 -7.71 1.74 27.63
N GLY A 413 -8.03 2.68 26.75
CA GLY A 413 -7.04 3.45 25.99
C GLY A 413 -7.65 4.13 24.76
N GLY A 414 -6.79 4.58 23.84
CA GLY A 414 -7.21 5.15 22.54
C GLY A 414 -7.35 6.69 22.49
N GLU A 415 -7.43 7.38 23.63
CA GLU A 415 -7.71 8.84 23.68
C GLU A 415 -6.45 9.73 23.52
N PHE A 416 -5.26 9.20 23.76
CA PHE A 416 -3.95 9.86 23.58
C PHE A 416 -3.81 11.34 24.01
N PRO A 417 -4.34 11.80 25.16
CA PRO A 417 -4.31 13.22 25.55
C PRO A 417 -2.88 13.79 25.70
N LYS A 418 -1.88 12.93 25.98
CA LYS A 418 -0.47 13.34 26.01
C LYS A 418 0.12 13.63 24.62
N LEU A 419 -0.41 13.04 23.56
CA LEU A 419 0.01 13.32 22.18
C LEU A 419 -0.43 14.73 21.78
N ALA A 420 -1.68 15.11 22.07
CA ALA A 420 -2.16 16.48 21.94
C ALA A 420 -1.32 17.47 22.80
N ALA A 421 -0.94 17.07 24.02
CA ALA A 421 -0.07 17.87 24.90
C ALA A 421 1.39 18.03 24.40
N LEU A 422 1.82 17.28 23.36
CA LEU A 422 3.07 17.52 22.63
C LEU A 422 2.88 18.51 21.44
N GLY A 423 1.70 19.09 21.29
CA GLY A 423 1.35 19.96 20.16
C GLY A 423 1.10 19.20 18.85
N ALA A 424 0.84 17.89 18.91
CA ALA A 424 0.46 17.13 17.73
C ALA A 424 -0.90 17.60 17.19
N PRO A 425 -1.06 17.80 15.86
CA PRO A 425 -2.36 18.06 15.24
C PRO A 425 -3.37 16.94 15.49
N ASP A 426 -4.65 17.29 15.55
CA ASP A 426 -5.76 16.36 15.82
C ASP A 426 -5.78 15.20 14.80
N GLU A 427 -5.39 15.44 13.54
CA GLU A 427 -5.33 14.41 12.50
C GLU A 427 -4.34 13.28 12.82
N LEU A 428 -3.33 13.54 13.65
CA LEU A 428 -2.40 12.53 14.17
C LEU A 428 -2.95 11.85 15.42
N VAL A 429 -3.66 12.56 16.29
CA VAL A 429 -4.31 12.01 17.50
C VAL A 429 -5.40 11.00 17.11
N ASP A 430 -6.29 11.41 16.21
CA ASP A 430 -7.32 10.55 15.61
C ASP A 430 -6.72 9.34 14.88
N LEU A 431 -5.57 9.50 14.23
CA LEU A 431 -4.89 8.39 13.56
C LEU A 431 -4.35 7.37 14.57
N PHE A 432 -3.82 7.82 15.72
CA PHE A 432 -3.45 6.92 16.80
C PHE A 432 -4.68 6.20 17.38
N ALA A 433 -5.83 6.86 17.50
CA ALA A 433 -7.10 6.24 17.92
C ALA A 433 -7.58 5.18 16.92
N ASP A 434 -7.55 5.48 15.62
CA ASP A 434 -7.86 4.52 14.54
C ASP A 434 -6.94 3.28 14.63
N ILE A 435 -5.62 3.48 14.73
CA ILE A 435 -4.61 2.42 14.86
C ILE A 435 -4.84 1.58 16.12
N TYR A 436 -5.11 2.22 17.26
CA TYR A 436 -5.40 1.53 18.53
C TYR A 436 -6.63 0.61 18.39
N SER A 437 -7.71 1.12 17.79
CA SER A 437 -8.92 0.31 17.55
C SER A 437 -8.64 -0.89 16.64
N TYR A 438 -7.89 -0.70 15.55
CA TYR A 438 -7.55 -1.78 14.62
C TYR A 438 -6.65 -2.83 15.27
N ASN A 439 -5.64 -2.42 16.05
CA ASN A 439 -4.79 -3.33 16.81
C ASN A 439 -5.60 -4.20 17.78
N ALA A 440 -6.53 -3.59 18.53
CA ALA A 440 -7.41 -4.33 19.45
C ALA A 440 -8.27 -5.37 18.70
N VAL A 441 -8.84 -5.03 17.53
CA VAL A 441 -9.58 -5.98 16.69
C VAL A 441 -8.67 -7.11 16.16
N VAL A 442 -7.43 -6.80 15.80
CA VAL A 442 -6.43 -7.79 15.41
C VAL A 442 -6.05 -8.73 16.57
N GLU A 443 -5.89 -8.22 17.79
CA GLU A 443 -5.65 -9.07 18.96
C GLU A 443 -6.83 -10.00 19.25
N LEU A 444 -8.08 -9.49 19.21
CA LEU A 444 -9.29 -10.30 19.37
C LEU A 444 -9.41 -11.38 18.26
N TYR A 445 -9.01 -11.06 17.02
CA TYR A 445 -8.91 -12.04 15.94
C TYR A 445 -7.87 -13.13 16.24
N MET A 446 -6.67 -12.76 16.67
CA MET A 446 -5.60 -13.71 17.00
C MET A 446 -5.93 -14.60 18.20
N GLN A 447 -6.76 -14.11 19.14
CA GLN A 447 -7.33 -14.90 20.24
C GLN A 447 -8.45 -15.86 19.79
N GLY A 448 -8.83 -15.85 18.51
CA GLY A 448 -9.84 -16.74 17.92
C GLY A 448 -11.28 -16.29 18.11
N ILE A 449 -11.53 -15.19 18.84
CA ILE A 449 -12.88 -14.69 19.22
C ILE A 449 -13.76 -14.41 17.97
N PHE A 450 -13.12 -14.02 16.86
CA PHE A 450 -13.78 -13.72 15.59
C PHE A 450 -13.36 -14.64 14.42
N ALA A 451 -12.71 -15.78 14.68
CA ALA A 451 -12.12 -16.61 13.63
C ALA A 451 -13.14 -17.13 12.58
N GLY A 452 -14.41 -17.24 12.95
CA GLY A 452 -15.51 -17.57 12.02
C GLY A 452 -16.16 -16.36 11.32
N SER A 453 -15.97 -15.15 11.82
CA SER A 453 -16.64 -13.92 11.35
C SER A 453 -15.86 -13.24 10.22
N PHE A 454 -14.54 -13.13 10.38
CA PHE A 454 -13.65 -12.59 9.34
C PHE A 454 -13.50 -13.48 8.10
N ALA A 455 -14.04 -14.71 8.12
CA ALA A 455 -14.09 -15.58 6.95
C ALA A 455 -15.19 -15.20 5.94
N GLY A 456 -16.00 -14.18 6.23
CA GLY A 456 -17.08 -13.70 5.36
C GLY A 456 -17.42 -12.22 5.56
N SER A 457 -18.34 -11.91 6.48
CA SER A 457 -18.99 -10.60 6.57
C SER A 457 -18.06 -9.43 6.86
N ASP A 458 -17.02 -9.66 7.66
CA ASP A 458 -16.27 -8.57 8.30
C ASP A 458 -14.93 -8.27 7.61
N ALA A 459 -14.54 -9.11 6.62
CA ALA A 459 -13.33 -8.91 5.84
C ALA A 459 -13.27 -7.58 5.06
N PRO A 460 -14.38 -7.06 4.47
CA PRO A 460 -14.38 -5.75 3.81
C PRO A 460 -14.12 -4.60 4.81
N VAL A 461 -14.69 -4.68 6.01
CA VAL A 461 -14.51 -3.66 7.05
C VAL A 461 -13.05 -3.63 7.53
N MET A 462 -12.43 -4.80 7.75
CA MET A 462 -10.99 -4.88 8.04
C MET A 462 -10.14 -4.29 6.93
N ALA A 463 -10.45 -4.61 5.66
CA ALA A 463 -9.75 -4.10 4.51
C ALA A 463 -9.83 -2.57 4.42
N ASP A 464 -11.02 -1.99 4.53
CA ASP A 464 -11.22 -0.55 4.48
C ASP A 464 -10.57 0.18 5.66
N ARG A 465 -10.76 -0.30 6.90
CA ARG A 465 -10.11 0.25 8.11
C ARG A 465 -8.58 0.27 7.97
N ARG A 466 -8.00 -0.84 7.53
CA ARG A 466 -6.55 -0.97 7.26
C ARG A 466 -6.07 0.03 6.21
N ASN A 467 -6.78 0.10 5.08
CA ASN A 467 -6.40 0.93 3.94
C ASN A 467 -6.55 2.42 4.27
N TRP A 468 -7.59 2.81 5.01
CA TRP A 468 -7.81 4.15 5.54
C TRP A 468 -6.69 4.61 6.48
N ILE A 469 -6.31 3.79 7.46
CA ILE A 469 -5.20 4.09 8.38
C ILE A 469 -3.90 4.35 7.61
N GLN A 470 -3.58 3.48 6.65
CA GLN A 470 -2.37 3.62 5.84
C GLN A 470 -2.45 4.84 4.88
N HIS A 471 -3.63 5.13 4.32
CA HIS A 471 -3.88 6.33 3.50
C HIS A 471 -3.66 7.61 4.31
N ARG A 472 -4.25 7.71 5.51
CA ARG A 472 -4.04 8.82 6.46
C ARG A 472 -2.57 8.98 6.83
N ALA A 473 -1.91 7.91 7.29
CA ALA A 473 -0.52 7.94 7.72
C ALA A 473 0.44 8.46 6.63
N LEU A 474 0.18 8.12 5.36
CA LEU A 474 0.96 8.58 4.21
C LEU A 474 0.53 9.96 3.69
N SER A 475 -0.66 10.45 4.07
CA SER A 475 -1.19 11.75 3.68
C SER A 475 -0.73 12.89 4.59
N LEU A 476 -0.28 12.60 5.82
CA LEU A 476 0.23 13.60 6.77
C LEU A 476 1.43 14.39 6.19
N ASP A 477 1.31 15.71 6.19
CA ASP A 477 2.36 16.68 5.86
C ASP A 477 3.56 16.57 6.82
N SER A 478 4.75 17.04 6.40
CA SER A 478 5.91 17.10 7.32
C SER A 478 5.83 18.29 8.28
N ALA A 479 6.66 18.29 9.33
CA ALA A 479 6.79 19.46 10.21
C ALA A 479 7.18 20.75 9.46
N ASP A 480 7.90 20.62 8.35
CA ASP A 480 8.31 21.73 7.48
C ASP A 480 7.13 22.20 6.61
N ASP A 481 6.35 21.27 6.03
CA ASP A 481 5.17 21.59 5.20
C ASP A 481 4.02 22.24 6.01
N LEU A 482 3.96 21.96 7.33
CA LEU A 482 3.00 22.54 8.27
C LEU A 482 3.51 23.78 9.02
N GLU A 483 4.79 24.14 8.86
CA GLU A 483 5.48 25.21 9.60
C GLU A 483 5.46 25.05 11.16
N ILE A 484 5.27 23.83 11.68
CA ILE A 484 5.16 23.53 13.14
C ILE A 484 6.44 23.00 13.78
N ALA A 485 7.59 23.00 13.08
CA ALA A 485 8.84 22.41 13.58
C ALA A 485 9.33 23.00 14.93
N ASP A 486 9.09 24.30 15.18
CA ASP A 486 9.42 24.96 16.45
C ASP A 486 8.35 24.79 17.55
N THR A 487 7.09 24.62 17.18
CA THR A 487 5.94 24.58 18.12
C THR A 487 5.60 23.16 18.57
N SER A 488 5.65 22.18 17.67
CA SER A 488 5.63 20.75 17.99
C SER A 488 6.91 20.06 17.50
N PRO A 489 8.05 20.27 18.18
CA PRO A 489 9.32 19.67 17.77
C PRO A 489 9.33 18.13 17.83
N ALA A 490 8.34 17.47 18.44
CA ALA A 490 8.23 16.01 18.40
C ALA A 490 7.54 15.48 17.12
N TYR A 491 6.80 16.33 16.39
CA TYR A 491 5.86 15.90 15.35
C TYR A 491 6.49 15.06 14.23
N GLU A 492 7.59 15.51 13.61
CA GLU A 492 8.17 14.78 12.48
C GLU A 492 8.69 13.38 12.88
N ALA A 493 9.22 13.24 14.09
CA ALA A 493 9.67 11.93 14.59
C ALA A 493 8.50 11.02 14.94
N LEU A 494 7.42 11.57 15.53
CA LEU A 494 6.16 10.84 15.75
C LEU A 494 5.57 10.36 14.42
N ARG A 495 5.38 11.27 13.45
CA ARG A 495 4.82 11.00 12.12
C ARG A 495 5.59 9.93 11.36
N LEU A 496 6.92 10.03 11.32
CA LEU A 496 7.78 9.03 10.68
C LEU A 496 7.70 7.67 11.41
N ALA A 497 7.66 7.65 12.74
CA ALA A 497 7.47 6.43 13.51
C ALA A 497 6.09 5.81 13.30
N THR A 498 5.02 6.60 13.14
CA THR A 498 3.68 6.11 12.79
C THR A 498 3.69 5.43 11.42
N VAL A 499 4.33 6.00 10.40
CA VAL A 499 4.45 5.35 9.08
C VAL A 499 5.25 4.03 9.18
N ILE A 500 6.34 3.99 9.97
CA ILE A 500 7.07 2.74 10.24
C ILE A 500 6.17 1.72 10.95
N TYR A 501 5.43 2.15 11.98
CA TYR A 501 4.57 1.28 12.79
C TYR A 501 3.44 0.68 11.95
N CYS A 502 2.79 1.48 11.10
CA CYS A 502 1.75 0.99 10.20
C CYS A 502 2.31 -0.01 9.17
N LEU A 503 3.54 0.15 8.69
CA LEU A 503 4.22 -0.86 7.85
C LEU A 503 4.60 -2.14 8.61
N LEU A 504 4.74 -2.10 9.94
CA LEU A 504 5.03 -3.27 10.77
C LEU A 504 3.77 -4.04 11.20
N THR A 505 2.60 -3.37 11.30
CA THR A 505 1.41 -3.90 11.98
C THR A 505 0.08 -3.77 11.24
N ILE A 506 -0.09 -2.73 10.40
CA ILE A 506 -1.37 -2.42 9.74
C ILE A 506 -1.34 -2.86 8.28
N PHE A 507 -0.42 -2.30 7.50
CA PHE A 507 -0.24 -2.58 6.07
C PHE A 507 1.15 -3.21 5.83
N PRO A 508 1.36 -4.48 6.24
CA PRO A 508 2.66 -5.14 6.16
C PRO A 508 3.07 -5.40 4.70
N LEU A 509 3.97 -4.56 4.19
CA LEU A 509 4.70 -4.85 2.97
C LEU A 509 5.71 -5.99 3.21
N VAL A 510 6.05 -6.70 2.13
CA VAL A 510 7.17 -7.66 2.14
C VAL A 510 8.46 -6.92 2.58
N PRO A 511 9.26 -7.43 3.55
CA PRO A 511 10.34 -6.66 4.16
C PRO A 511 11.40 -6.06 3.21
N ILE A 512 11.68 -6.71 2.08
CA ILE A 512 12.62 -6.20 1.06
C ILE A 512 12.03 -5.07 0.20
N MET A 513 10.70 -4.97 0.13
CA MET A 513 9.96 -3.94 -0.62
C MET A 513 9.55 -2.76 0.25
N ALA A 514 9.62 -2.92 1.57
CA ALA A 514 9.31 -1.87 2.53
C ALA A 514 10.47 -0.84 2.60
N PRO A 515 10.21 0.48 2.52
CA PRO A 515 11.24 1.52 2.51
C PRO A 515 11.86 1.80 3.90
N TYR A 516 12.00 0.77 4.75
CA TYR A 516 12.47 0.88 6.14
C TYR A 516 13.84 1.57 6.25
N ALA A 517 14.77 1.29 5.35
CA ALA A 517 16.09 1.94 5.35
C ALA A 517 16.01 3.46 5.07
N GLN A 518 15.00 3.93 4.34
CA GLN A 518 14.77 5.36 4.11
C GLN A 518 14.03 6.00 5.30
N LEU A 519 12.99 5.34 5.82
CA LEU A 519 12.23 5.80 6.98
C LEU A 519 13.10 5.93 8.25
N THR A 520 13.87 4.89 8.59
CA THR A 520 14.69 4.88 9.81
C THR A 520 15.82 5.90 9.78
N ASN A 521 16.41 6.16 8.60
CA ASN A 521 17.40 7.23 8.43
C ASN A 521 16.79 8.63 8.54
N LYS A 522 15.59 8.88 7.97
CA LYS A 522 14.84 10.12 8.20
C LYS A 522 14.48 10.30 9.68
N LEU A 523 14.01 9.23 10.33
CA LEU A 523 13.63 9.27 11.75
C LEU A 523 14.84 9.58 12.65
N ARG A 524 15.99 8.98 12.36
CA ARG A 524 17.27 9.32 13.02
C ARG A 524 17.62 10.80 12.86
N GLN A 525 17.45 11.36 11.65
CA GLN A 525 17.72 12.78 11.39
C GLN A 525 16.77 13.70 12.17
N ALA A 526 15.46 13.40 12.18
CA ALA A 526 14.47 14.12 12.97
C ALA A 526 14.85 14.10 14.47
N LEU A 527 15.08 12.93 15.04
CA LEU A 527 15.46 12.78 16.45
C LEU A 527 16.76 13.51 16.83
N CYS A 528 17.79 13.48 15.97
CA CYS A 528 19.04 14.22 16.19
C CYS A 528 18.82 15.73 16.32
N ASN A 529 17.83 16.30 15.64
CA ASN A 529 17.52 17.72 15.69
C ASN A 529 16.68 18.10 16.94
N GLN A 530 16.07 17.12 17.62
CA GLN A 530 14.94 17.33 18.55
C GLN A 530 15.30 17.10 20.03
N SER A 531 16.31 17.82 20.53
CA SER A 531 16.83 17.66 21.90
C SER A 531 15.88 18.09 23.05
N ARG A 532 14.71 18.70 22.76
CA ARG A 532 13.87 19.37 23.77
C ARG A 532 12.42 18.91 23.88
N GLY A 533 11.83 18.33 22.82
CA GLY A 533 10.38 18.08 22.74
C GLY A 533 9.82 17.02 23.72
N TRP A 534 10.67 16.15 24.26
CA TRP A 534 10.23 14.88 24.87
C TRP A 534 10.05 14.92 26.40
N LYS A 535 10.35 16.05 27.07
CA LYS A 535 10.48 16.11 28.55
C LYS A 535 9.24 15.66 29.31
N ASN A 536 8.05 15.99 28.81
CA ASN A 536 6.79 15.76 29.50
C ASN A 536 6.10 14.45 29.08
N SER A 537 6.65 13.73 28.11
CA SER A 537 6.07 12.48 27.59
C SER A 537 7.15 11.52 27.05
N PRO A 538 8.10 11.06 27.89
CA PRO A 538 9.20 10.18 27.49
C PRO A 538 8.75 8.82 26.95
N GLU A 539 7.51 8.38 27.22
CA GLU A 539 6.92 7.16 26.66
C GLU A 539 6.85 7.19 25.13
N TYR A 540 6.59 8.37 24.53
CA TYR A 540 6.57 8.52 23.07
C TYR A 540 8.00 8.48 22.51
N LEU A 541 8.99 9.06 23.20
CA LEU A 541 10.39 8.94 22.77
C LEU A 541 10.87 7.49 22.82
N LEU A 542 10.52 6.75 23.88
CA LEU A 542 10.81 5.32 24.00
C LEU A 542 10.12 4.51 22.89
N TRP A 543 8.84 4.77 22.62
CA TRP A 543 8.09 4.14 21.54
C TRP A 543 8.73 4.41 20.16
N VAL A 544 9.02 5.68 19.85
CA VAL A 544 9.69 6.10 18.61
C VAL A 544 11.05 5.41 18.44
N LEU A 545 11.86 5.33 19.50
CA LEU A 545 13.17 4.68 19.46
C LEU A 545 13.08 3.16 19.27
N VAL A 546 12.10 2.51 19.91
CA VAL A 546 11.88 1.07 19.76
C VAL A 546 11.36 0.73 18.36
N VAL A 547 10.35 1.45 17.85
CA VAL A 547 9.80 1.27 16.50
C VAL A 547 10.85 1.53 15.42
N GLY A 548 11.63 2.61 15.55
CA GLY A 548 12.74 2.92 14.65
C GLY A 548 13.86 1.87 14.68
N GLY A 549 14.19 1.35 15.86
CA GLY A 549 15.18 0.29 16.03
C GLY A 549 14.74 -1.05 15.45
N ILE A 550 13.49 -1.47 15.68
CA ILE A 550 12.89 -2.71 15.14
C ILE A 550 12.85 -2.71 13.61
N ALA A 551 12.64 -1.55 12.99
CA ALA A 551 12.65 -1.39 11.53
C ALA A 551 14.06 -1.19 10.94
N SER A 552 15.10 -1.01 11.76
CA SER A 552 16.44 -0.67 11.25
C SER A 552 17.16 -1.88 10.67
N THR A 553 17.19 -1.97 9.33
CA THR A 553 17.89 -3.02 8.57
C THR A 553 19.40 -2.77 8.40
N GLN A 554 19.88 -1.55 8.67
CA GLN A 554 21.28 -1.16 8.51
C GLN A 554 22.02 -1.21 9.87
N PRO A 555 23.11 -1.99 10.03
CA PRO A 555 23.76 -2.20 11.32
C PRO A 555 24.12 -0.93 12.10
N GLU A 556 24.58 0.12 11.41
CA GLU A 556 24.86 1.44 12.03
C GLU A 556 23.61 2.07 12.64
N THR A 557 22.51 2.12 11.88
CA THR A 557 21.25 2.74 12.29
C THR A 557 20.61 1.95 13.43
N THR A 558 20.59 0.61 13.36
CA THR A 558 20.13 -0.25 14.48
C THR A 558 20.98 -0.04 15.74
N THR A 559 22.29 0.17 15.58
CA THR A 559 23.21 0.43 16.72
C THR A 559 22.98 1.82 17.31
N TRP A 560 22.70 2.84 16.48
CA TRP A 560 22.34 4.18 16.93
C TRP A 560 21.03 4.18 17.73
N PHE A 561 19.98 3.49 17.24
CA PHE A 561 18.72 3.36 17.98
C PHE A 561 18.92 2.62 19.31
N ALA A 562 19.65 1.51 19.34
CA ALA A 562 19.95 0.77 20.56
C ALA A 562 20.77 1.59 21.58
N ALA A 563 21.81 2.31 21.14
CA ALA A 563 22.62 3.18 22.01
C ALA A 563 21.81 4.36 22.57
N THR A 564 20.88 4.91 21.78
CA THR A 564 20.00 6.02 22.21
C THR A 564 18.91 5.53 23.16
N LEU A 565 18.31 4.35 22.90
CA LEU A 565 17.39 3.67 23.81
C LEU A 565 18.05 3.41 25.17
N SER A 566 19.31 2.94 25.19
CA SER A 566 20.05 2.74 26.45
C SER A 566 20.27 4.04 27.24
N GLN A 567 20.47 5.17 26.56
CA GLN A 567 20.61 6.48 27.22
C GLN A 567 19.29 6.95 27.84
N VAL A 568 18.18 6.82 27.11
CA VAL A 568 16.86 7.23 27.61
C VAL A 568 16.44 6.33 28.77
N ALA A 569 16.57 5.01 28.63
CA ALA A 569 16.26 4.03 29.68
C ALA A 569 17.04 4.27 30.99
N ALA A 570 18.33 4.63 30.90
CA ALA A 570 19.13 4.99 32.08
C ALA A 570 18.62 6.27 32.78
N VAL A 571 18.08 7.24 32.03
CA VAL A 571 17.49 8.47 32.59
C VAL A 571 16.08 8.20 33.17
N THR A 572 15.28 7.35 32.54
CA THR A 572 13.94 6.95 33.01
C THR A 572 13.95 5.79 34.01
N LYS A 573 15.14 5.29 34.39
CA LYS A 573 15.38 4.17 35.33
C LYS A 573 14.76 2.83 34.91
N LEU A 574 14.61 2.59 33.61
CA LEU A 574 14.10 1.31 33.08
C LEU A 574 15.25 0.29 33.02
N SER A 575 15.03 -0.87 33.63
CA SER A 575 16.05 -1.88 33.94
C SER A 575 15.92 -3.16 33.11
N SER A 576 14.69 -3.53 32.74
CA SER A 576 14.32 -4.75 32.01
C SER A 576 13.60 -4.46 30.68
N TRP A 577 13.41 -5.49 29.85
CA TRP A 577 12.56 -5.37 28.66
C TRP A 577 11.10 -5.12 29.05
N ASP A 578 10.59 -5.82 30.08
CA ASP A 578 9.22 -5.64 30.56
C ASP A 578 8.96 -4.20 31.06
N ASP A 579 9.94 -3.55 31.67
CA ASP A 579 9.83 -2.14 32.09
C ASP A 579 9.57 -1.24 30.86
N VAL A 580 10.34 -1.43 29.78
CA VAL A 580 10.18 -0.68 28.53
C VAL A 580 8.87 -1.05 27.83
N LYS A 581 8.55 -2.33 27.75
CA LYS A 581 7.34 -2.89 27.14
C LYS A 581 6.06 -2.36 27.80
N ASN A 582 6.05 -2.29 29.14
CA ASN A 582 4.92 -1.73 29.89
C ASN A 582 4.75 -0.23 29.65
N VAL A 583 5.83 0.52 29.42
CA VAL A 583 5.76 1.94 29.05
C VAL A 583 5.25 2.11 27.61
N ILE A 584 5.84 1.44 26.61
CA ILE A 584 5.47 1.65 25.19
C ILE A 584 4.08 1.09 24.83
N LYS A 585 3.55 0.15 25.61
CA LYS A 585 2.13 -0.29 25.56
C LYS A 585 1.12 0.83 25.83
N SER A 586 1.52 1.90 26.55
CA SER A 586 0.65 3.08 26.75
C SER A 586 0.57 3.99 25.52
N VAL A 587 1.36 3.71 24.48
CA VAL A 587 1.35 4.38 23.18
C VAL A 587 0.67 3.46 22.15
N LEU A 588 1.43 2.73 21.32
CA LEU A 588 0.87 1.78 20.35
C LEU A 588 1.72 0.51 20.31
N TRP A 589 1.17 -0.62 20.73
CA TRP A 589 1.90 -1.89 20.71
C TRP A 589 1.01 -3.04 20.25
N LEU A 590 1.58 -3.94 19.45
CA LEU A 590 0.94 -5.18 19.02
C LEU A 590 1.92 -6.31 19.36
N GLY A 591 1.74 -6.93 20.53
CA GLY A 591 2.76 -7.77 21.15
C GLY A 591 3.24 -8.89 20.23
N ALA A 592 2.31 -9.60 19.60
CA ALA A 592 2.59 -10.70 18.68
C ALA A 592 3.43 -10.34 17.44
N MET A 593 3.63 -9.05 17.16
CA MET A 593 4.43 -8.56 16.03
C MET A 593 5.71 -7.84 16.42
N CYS A 594 5.75 -7.23 17.62
CA CYS A 594 6.83 -6.35 18.02
C CYS A 594 7.63 -6.88 19.22
N ASP A 595 7.15 -7.89 19.96
CA ASP A 595 7.81 -8.40 21.16
C ASP A 595 9.20 -8.99 20.88
N ASP A 596 9.32 -10.02 20.02
CA ASP A 596 10.59 -10.67 19.65
C ASP A 596 11.69 -9.64 19.30
N ARG A 597 11.37 -8.74 18.36
CA ARG A 597 12.33 -7.74 17.83
C ARG A 597 12.59 -6.59 18.81
N GLY A 598 11.63 -6.27 19.67
CA GLY A 598 11.79 -5.29 20.74
C GLY A 598 12.75 -5.80 21.82
N GLU A 599 12.67 -7.09 22.15
CA GLU A 599 13.60 -7.74 23.07
C GLU A 599 15.01 -7.87 22.47
N GLU A 600 15.13 -8.26 21.19
CA GLU A 600 16.41 -8.23 20.44
C GLU A 600 17.08 -6.85 20.49
N LEU A 601 16.30 -5.79 20.22
CA LEU A 601 16.77 -4.40 20.28
C LEU A 601 17.16 -3.99 21.71
N TRP A 602 16.38 -4.40 22.72
CA TRP A 602 16.69 -4.12 24.13
C TRP A 602 17.96 -4.82 24.59
N ASN A 603 18.17 -6.09 24.23
CA ASN A 603 19.38 -6.85 24.55
C ASN A 603 20.62 -6.21 23.89
N LYS A 604 20.47 -5.66 22.68
CA LYS A 604 21.50 -4.82 22.05
C LYS A 604 21.71 -3.48 22.78
N ALA A 605 20.66 -2.83 23.28
CA ALA A 605 20.78 -1.61 24.08
C ALA A 605 21.50 -1.88 25.42
N ALA A 606 21.19 -2.99 26.08
CA ALA A 606 21.81 -3.41 27.34
C ALA A 606 23.31 -3.70 27.19
N THR A 607 23.74 -4.41 26.13
CA THR A 607 25.17 -4.68 25.86
C THR A 607 25.98 -3.41 25.55
N LEU A 608 25.35 -2.37 25.00
CA LEU A 608 25.99 -1.07 24.74
C LEU A 608 26.06 -0.16 25.99
N ARG A 609 25.33 -0.47 27.07
CA ARG A 609 25.19 0.40 28.25
C ARG A 609 26.53 0.84 28.88
N PRO A 610 27.54 -0.03 29.10
CA PRO A 610 28.81 0.39 29.70
C PRO A 610 29.61 1.35 28.81
N GLN A 611 29.53 1.19 27.48
CA GLN A 611 30.20 2.06 26.51
C GLN A 611 29.55 3.45 26.48
N VAL A 612 28.21 3.47 26.50
CA VAL A 612 27.38 4.68 26.60
C VAL A 612 27.67 5.46 27.88
N GLU A 613 27.71 4.79 29.03
CA GLU A 613 28.03 5.38 30.33
C GLU A 613 29.45 5.97 30.34
N HIS A 614 30.45 5.22 29.88
CA HIS A 614 31.83 5.69 29.80
C HIS A 614 31.97 6.94 28.91
N HIS A 615 31.35 6.93 27.73
CA HIS A 615 31.38 8.09 26.82
C HIS A 615 30.66 9.31 27.41
N ARG A 616 29.53 9.11 28.10
CA ARG A 616 28.82 10.18 28.83
C ARG A 616 29.68 10.77 29.95
N HIS A 617 30.42 9.95 30.70
CA HIS A 617 31.36 10.44 31.71
C HIS A 617 32.50 11.27 31.10
N GLN A 618 33.10 10.81 30.00
CA GLN A 618 34.10 11.58 29.26
C GLN A 618 33.56 12.94 28.79
N GLN A 619 32.38 12.98 28.17
CA GLN A 619 31.76 14.24 27.72
C GLN A 619 31.48 15.20 28.89
N GLN A 620 30.96 14.71 30.02
CA GLN A 620 30.74 15.55 31.21
C GLN A 620 32.05 16.09 31.79
N GLN A 621 33.13 15.30 31.77
CA GLN A 621 34.44 15.74 32.25
C GLN A 621 35.06 16.80 31.33
N GLN A 622 34.95 16.65 30.01
CA GLN A 622 35.35 17.65 29.01
C GLN A 622 34.52 18.95 29.12
N GLN A 623 33.20 18.84 29.30
CA GLN A 623 32.35 20.01 29.51
C GLN A 623 32.74 20.75 30.81
N ARG A 624 32.99 20.03 31.91
CA ARG A 624 33.42 20.64 33.18
C ARG A 624 34.77 21.38 33.05
N SER A 625 35.78 20.78 32.41
CA SER A 625 37.08 21.45 32.23
C SER A 625 36.98 22.66 31.30
N HIS A 626 36.16 22.58 30.24
CA HIS A 626 35.92 23.71 29.34
C HIS A 626 35.11 24.83 30.02
N GLN A 627 34.17 24.48 30.92
CA GLN A 627 33.45 25.44 31.75
C GLN A 627 34.43 26.15 32.71
N GLN A 628 35.27 25.39 33.44
CA GLN A 628 36.27 25.93 34.36
C GLN A 628 37.26 26.87 33.65
N SER A 629 37.76 26.48 32.47
CA SER A 629 38.66 27.33 31.67
C SER A 629 38.01 28.66 31.26
N LYS A 630 36.72 28.67 30.89
CA LYS A 630 35.96 29.90 30.62
C LYS A 630 35.73 30.74 31.87
N THR A 631 35.53 30.12 33.03
CA THR A 631 35.36 30.84 34.31
C THR A 631 36.67 31.47 34.78
N SER A 632 37.82 30.79 34.66
CA SER A 632 39.14 31.38 34.94
C SER A 632 39.42 32.59 34.05
N ARG A 633 39.25 32.45 32.72
CA ARG A 633 39.45 33.58 31.79
C ARG A 633 38.57 34.78 32.11
N ARG A 634 37.30 34.56 32.49
CA ARG A 634 36.43 35.66 32.93
C ARG A 634 36.87 36.33 34.24
N MET A 635 37.52 35.61 35.15
CA MET A 635 38.11 36.23 36.35
C MET A 635 39.37 37.03 36.00
N GLU A 636 40.22 36.51 35.11
CA GLU A 636 41.39 37.22 34.58
C GLU A 636 40.98 38.51 33.83
N GLU A 637 39.97 38.42 32.95
CA GLU A 637 39.35 39.55 32.23
C GLU A 637 38.60 40.54 33.14
N SER A 638 38.31 40.18 34.39
CA SER A 638 37.67 41.06 35.39
C SER A 638 38.65 41.59 36.45
N ALA A 639 39.96 41.31 36.28
CA ALA A 639 41.03 41.74 37.17
C ALA A 639 42.03 42.71 36.49
N CYS A 640 41.73 43.14 35.27
CA CYS A 640 42.35 44.25 34.55
C CYS A 640 41.35 45.40 34.39
#